data_AF-A0A1V8S9V9-F1
#
_entry.id   AF-A0A1V8S9V9-F1
#
_cell.length_a   1.000
_cell.length_b   1.000
_cell.length_c   1.000
_cell.angle_alpha   90.00
_cell.angle_beta   90.00
_cell.angle_gamma   90.00
#
_symmetry.space_group_name_H-M   'P 1'
#
loop_
_entity.id
_entity.type
_entity.pdbx_description
1 polymer ?
#
loop_
_entity_poly.entity_id
_entity_poly.type
_entity_poly.pdbx_seq_one_letter_code
_entity_poly.pdbx_strand_id
1 'polypeptide(L)'
;MTEQSSDFDDCIALADRCFETAAYEEASRALDAAGSASQCGSTVQLVAIGTRRGQIERRKGNYRKAISLLEQAVAANDNSYNLAHVEIIGELGATYINVDEFGKARSVLAIALATAEKLLDEANSKDGEGLLLALSAKAQACRAIGNLGLAKYHIATTTPVRRKPMLREAIDDLEKRVSWAEGIQLLLDDKFQMRRLLGSRDIREKYQFLASVWRILGLGRLTLCYTALGEHEQALQYGRAAVESASQSTDPVTRGVIRFYYGFALLAAGLPDRALRQWEYSTDSDLCSSVIALCQEPSEEHCRYLRKMRKLKVRFDRHDGVGYTALDYAVLADHANCISIVTRGIRDELDSLYPDAEAEADRQVAIKVAEAHRRKQYREILQLTFRTILAIPSVPERSESRILELRLQYAHELSTDLRKRELFDKFRFISYSTFESMGSLPDPNNTDDMATLHQNIRSAADKPEAQLTAHPYVVFFSYEWRGRKVGQVDKPDDDHNTQYNRMLDAIEKLLRKGNKASGAAGLSRDEVFIWLDVASIDQNNRDPGAQDRGVSALPLVITLCNTMISLVDDSYFSRAWCAVEALLMQSLLSYGHHKHLEHHVRRDGSGERFAEGSLSPSRRLEQLQDVATNDVKYGVTKPEDRTSIRFLARQAKLLQKI
;
A
#
# COMPACT_ATOMS: atom_id res chain seq x y z
N MET A 1 21.88 -7.45 -27.20
CA MET A 1 21.43 -6.11 -27.65
C MET A 1 21.49 -5.19 -26.46
N THR A 2 22.16 -4.07 -26.65
CA THR A 2 22.60 -3.03 -25.70
C THR A 2 21.59 -2.67 -24.62
N GLU A 3 22.05 -2.64 -23.37
CA GLU A 3 21.38 -2.00 -22.23
C GLU A 3 20.92 -0.59 -22.64
N GLN A 4 19.60 -0.40 -22.73
CA GLN A 4 19.05 0.94 -22.72
C GLN A 4 19.29 1.50 -21.32
N SER A 5 20.34 2.30 -21.19
CA SER A 5 20.42 3.38 -20.20
C SER A 5 19.06 4.06 -20.15
N SER A 6 18.27 3.85 -19.09
CA SER A 6 17.02 4.57 -18.89
C SER A 6 17.35 6.05 -18.77
N ASP A 7 16.79 6.87 -19.64
CA ASP A 7 16.97 8.32 -19.61
C ASP A 7 16.52 8.87 -18.23
N PHE A 8 17.20 9.89 -17.73
CA PHE A 8 16.86 10.54 -16.46
C PHE A 8 15.41 11.02 -16.49
N ASP A 9 14.99 11.63 -17.60
CA ASP A 9 13.64 12.19 -17.75
C ASP A 9 12.56 11.09 -17.76
N ASP A 10 12.85 9.93 -18.37
CA ASP A 10 11.95 8.77 -18.34
C ASP A 10 11.77 8.23 -16.91
N CYS A 11 12.85 8.20 -16.14
CA CYS A 11 12.82 7.78 -14.74
C CYS A 11 12.02 8.78 -13.88
N ILE A 12 12.19 10.08 -14.08
CA ILE A 12 11.40 11.10 -13.39
C ILE A 12 9.92 11.00 -13.78
N ALA A 13 9.60 10.83 -15.06
CA ALA A 13 8.22 10.69 -15.52
C ALA A 13 7.56 9.43 -14.95
N LEU A 14 8.30 8.31 -14.85
CA LEU A 14 7.83 7.11 -14.17
C LEU A 14 7.58 7.38 -12.67
N ALA A 15 8.50 8.08 -12.01
CA ALA A 15 8.36 8.42 -10.60
C ALA A 15 7.09 9.25 -10.34
N ASP A 16 6.81 10.24 -11.19
CA ASP A 16 5.65 11.12 -11.08
C ASP A 16 4.34 10.33 -11.30
N ARG A 17 4.27 9.45 -12.31
CA ARG A 17 3.10 8.56 -12.53
C ARG A 17 2.85 7.61 -11.36
N CYS A 18 3.93 7.04 -10.80
CA CYS A 18 3.84 6.17 -9.63
C CYS A 18 3.41 6.95 -8.39
N PHE A 19 3.86 8.19 -8.22
CA PHE A 19 3.42 9.06 -7.13
C PHE A 19 1.91 9.36 -7.20
N GLU A 20 1.38 9.65 -8.39
CA GLU A 20 -0.05 9.91 -8.62
C GLU A 20 -0.94 8.72 -8.28
N THR A 21 -0.45 7.51 -8.49
CA THR A 21 -1.16 6.24 -8.18
C THR A 21 -0.90 5.73 -6.77
N ALA A 22 -0.25 6.53 -5.91
CA ALA A 22 0.20 6.15 -4.57
C ALA A 22 1.12 4.90 -4.54
N ALA A 23 1.73 4.57 -5.67
CA ALA A 23 2.78 3.57 -5.85
C ALA A 23 4.13 4.17 -5.40
N TYR A 24 4.20 4.61 -4.14
CA TYR A 24 5.30 5.43 -3.61
C TYR A 24 6.67 4.74 -3.65
N GLU A 25 6.71 3.40 -3.71
CA GLU A 25 7.96 2.65 -3.77
C GLU A 25 8.48 2.46 -5.18
N GLU A 26 7.59 2.28 -6.15
CA GLU A 26 7.90 2.41 -7.57
C GLU A 26 8.42 3.82 -7.85
N ALA A 27 7.79 4.83 -7.25
CA ALA A 27 8.25 6.21 -7.35
C ALA A 27 9.65 6.39 -6.75
N SER A 28 9.91 5.90 -5.53
CA SER A 28 11.25 5.94 -4.91
C SER A 28 12.31 5.26 -5.78
N ARG A 29 12.02 4.09 -6.34
CA ARG A 29 12.94 3.38 -7.24
C ARG A 29 13.22 4.10 -8.52
N ALA A 30 12.19 4.67 -9.14
CA ALA A 30 12.35 5.46 -10.34
C ALA A 30 13.26 6.68 -10.04
N LEU A 31 13.22 7.24 -8.84
CA LEU A 31 14.16 8.27 -8.39
C LEU A 31 15.58 7.73 -8.10
N ASP A 32 15.73 6.51 -7.60
CA ASP A 32 17.05 5.86 -7.42
C ASP A 32 17.71 5.56 -8.77
N ALA A 33 16.92 5.07 -9.74
CA ALA A 33 17.35 4.85 -11.12
C ALA A 33 17.72 6.17 -11.80
N ALA A 34 16.92 7.23 -11.62
CA ALA A 34 17.25 8.58 -12.07
C ALA A 34 18.59 9.05 -11.47
N GLY A 35 18.80 8.84 -10.17
CA GLY A 35 20.04 9.22 -9.48
C GLY A 35 21.29 8.45 -9.92
N SER A 36 21.10 7.24 -10.45
CA SER A 36 22.17 6.36 -10.93
C SER A 36 22.41 6.48 -12.43
N ALA A 37 21.57 7.21 -13.17
CA ALA A 37 21.71 7.39 -14.60
C ALA A 37 23.00 8.16 -14.93
N SER A 38 23.68 7.78 -16.01
CA SER A 38 24.96 8.36 -16.46
C SER A 38 24.89 9.86 -16.78
N GLN A 39 23.69 10.42 -16.88
CA GLN A 39 23.42 11.85 -17.09
C GLN A 39 22.97 12.60 -15.82
N CYS A 40 22.83 11.90 -14.69
CA CYS A 40 22.54 12.53 -13.40
C CYS A 40 23.83 13.09 -12.81
N GLY A 41 24.09 14.37 -13.07
CA GLY A 41 25.29 15.05 -12.56
C GLY A 41 25.11 16.53 -12.30
N SER A 42 23.99 17.13 -12.72
CA SER A 42 23.71 18.54 -12.43
C SER A 42 23.10 18.69 -11.04
N THR A 43 23.46 19.79 -10.36
CA THR A 43 22.85 20.20 -9.08
C THR A 43 21.32 20.27 -9.17
N VAL A 44 20.79 20.73 -10.31
CA VAL A 44 19.34 20.83 -10.55
C VAL A 44 18.64 19.48 -10.51
N GLN A 45 19.23 18.45 -11.13
CA GLN A 45 18.68 17.09 -11.12
C GLN A 45 18.70 16.47 -9.71
N LEU A 46 19.80 16.66 -8.97
CA LEU A 46 19.91 16.17 -7.60
C LEU A 46 18.89 16.83 -6.67
N VAL A 47 18.69 18.15 -6.82
CA VAL A 47 17.66 18.89 -6.10
C VAL A 47 16.26 18.37 -6.45
N ALA A 48 15.98 18.12 -7.74
CA ALA A 48 14.70 17.58 -8.18
C ALA A 48 14.41 16.18 -7.60
N ILE A 49 15.42 15.30 -7.55
CA ILE A 49 15.33 13.99 -6.89
C ILE A 49 15.08 14.15 -5.39
N GLY A 50 15.88 14.97 -4.71
CA GLY A 50 15.77 15.19 -3.26
C GLY A 50 14.39 15.74 -2.86
N THR A 51 13.85 16.66 -3.65
CA THR A 51 12.51 17.23 -3.46
C THR A 51 11.44 16.15 -3.51
N ARG A 52 11.43 15.32 -4.56
CA ARG A 52 10.46 14.24 -4.74
C ARG A 52 10.60 13.14 -3.68
N ARG A 53 11.82 12.81 -3.25
CA ARG A 53 12.03 11.90 -2.13
C ARG A 53 11.42 12.44 -0.84
N GLY A 54 11.60 13.73 -0.55
CA GLY A 54 10.94 14.41 0.57
C GLY A 54 9.42 14.32 0.50
N GLN A 55 8.83 14.59 -0.67
CA GLN A 55 7.38 14.47 -0.91
C GLN A 55 6.89 13.03 -0.66
N ILE A 56 7.60 12.03 -1.18
CA ILE A 56 7.27 10.61 -1.00
C ILE A 56 7.33 10.21 0.47
N GLU A 57 8.40 10.56 1.18
CA GLU A 57 8.52 10.23 2.61
C GLU A 57 7.44 10.91 3.46
N ARG A 58 7.05 12.14 3.11
CA ARG A 58 5.91 12.80 3.77
C ARG A 58 4.61 12.02 3.53
N ARG A 59 4.37 11.56 2.29
CA ARG A 59 3.19 10.73 1.95
C ARG A 59 3.19 9.37 2.65
N LYS A 60 4.37 8.82 2.97
CA LYS A 60 4.53 7.62 3.79
C LYS A 60 4.32 7.88 5.29
N GLY A 61 4.17 9.14 5.72
CA GLY A 61 4.08 9.52 7.14
C GLY A 61 5.45 9.69 7.83
N ASN A 62 6.56 9.52 7.10
CA ASN A 62 7.92 9.63 7.62
C ASN A 62 8.37 11.10 7.71
N TYR A 63 7.64 11.94 8.43
CA TYR A 63 7.79 13.40 8.41
C TYR A 63 9.20 13.88 8.77
N ARG A 64 9.89 13.25 9.74
CA ARG A 64 11.27 13.62 10.09
C ARG A 64 12.26 13.34 8.96
N LYS A 65 12.11 12.19 8.29
CA LYS A 65 12.93 11.85 7.12
C LYS A 65 12.63 12.78 5.96
N ALA A 66 11.37 13.11 5.74
CA ALA A 66 10.95 14.10 4.75
C ALA A 66 11.58 15.49 5.00
N ILE A 67 11.54 15.99 6.24
CA ILE A 67 12.19 17.25 6.64
C ILE A 67 13.68 17.19 6.32
N SER A 68 14.38 16.14 6.77
CA SER A 68 15.81 15.99 6.53
C SER A 68 16.16 15.99 5.04
N LEU A 69 15.39 15.30 4.20
CA LEU A 69 15.61 15.26 2.75
C LEU A 69 15.34 16.62 2.08
N LEU A 70 14.29 17.32 2.51
CA LEU A 70 13.93 18.62 1.97
C LEU A 70 14.95 19.69 2.40
N GLU A 71 15.43 19.67 3.64
CA GLU A 71 16.50 20.57 4.11
C GLU A 71 17.81 20.35 3.33
N GLN A 72 18.16 19.10 3.04
CA GLN A 72 19.29 18.78 2.15
C GLN A 72 19.07 19.31 0.73
N ALA A 73 17.86 19.18 0.18
CA ALA A 73 17.52 19.72 -1.14
C ALA A 73 17.57 21.26 -1.18
N VAL A 74 17.16 21.95 -0.11
CA VAL A 74 17.33 23.41 0.04
C VAL A 74 18.81 23.78 0.04
N ALA A 75 19.62 23.09 0.84
CA ALA A 75 21.05 23.37 0.96
C ALA A 75 21.82 23.12 -0.35
N ALA A 76 21.39 22.12 -1.14
CA ALA A 76 21.97 21.82 -2.45
C ALA A 76 21.50 22.79 -3.56
N ASN A 77 20.44 23.57 -3.34
CA ASN A 77 19.95 24.52 -4.35
C ASN A 77 20.63 25.88 -4.20
N ASP A 78 21.68 26.11 -4.97
CA ASP A 78 22.50 27.33 -4.93
C ASP A 78 21.73 28.62 -5.30
N ASN A 79 20.56 28.50 -5.92
CA ASN A 79 19.72 29.63 -6.29
C ASN A 79 18.41 29.64 -5.48
N SER A 80 18.32 30.58 -4.53
CA SER A 80 17.12 30.81 -3.71
C SER A 80 15.97 31.52 -4.45
N TYR A 81 16.20 31.91 -5.70
CA TYR A 81 15.28 32.65 -6.55
C TYR A 81 14.96 31.88 -7.84
N ASN A 82 14.39 30.68 -7.68
CA ASN A 82 13.88 29.87 -8.78
C ASN A 82 12.67 29.04 -8.36
N LEU A 83 11.95 28.46 -9.32
CA LEU A 83 10.74 27.69 -9.06
C LEU A 83 11.01 26.43 -8.21
N ALA A 84 12.17 25.78 -8.40
CA ALA A 84 12.57 24.62 -7.61
C ALA A 84 12.70 24.97 -6.13
N HIS A 85 13.32 26.11 -5.81
CA HIS A 85 13.44 26.62 -4.44
C HIS A 85 12.06 26.77 -3.81
N VAL A 86 11.14 27.45 -4.50
CA VAL A 86 9.76 27.66 -4.07
C VAL A 86 9.05 26.33 -3.79
N GLU A 87 9.20 25.34 -4.67
CA GLU A 87 8.59 24.03 -4.50
C GLU A 87 9.11 23.31 -3.25
N ILE A 88 10.44 23.29 -3.04
CA ILE A 88 11.07 22.64 -1.90
C ILE A 88 10.61 23.28 -0.59
N ILE A 89 10.70 24.60 -0.46
CA ILE A 89 10.33 25.29 0.78
C ILE A 89 8.81 25.26 1.02
N GLY A 90 8.01 25.22 -0.04
CA GLY A 90 6.56 25.00 0.04
C GLY A 90 6.21 23.60 0.58
N GLU A 91 6.93 22.56 0.13
CA GLU A 91 6.81 21.20 0.66
C GLU A 91 7.32 21.10 2.11
N LEU A 92 8.45 21.73 2.41
CA LEU A 92 9.00 21.78 3.76
C LEU A 92 8.03 22.46 4.73
N GLY A 93 7.42 23.57 4.32
CA GLY A 93 6.39 24.25 5.09
C GLY A 93 5.16 23.40 5.36
N ALA A 94 4.67 22.66 4.36
CA ALA A 94 3.59 21.69 4.55
C ALA A 94 3.98 20.56 5.51
N THR A 95 5.23 20.10 5.46
CA THR A 95 5.75 19.06 6.36
C THR A 95 5.88 19.56 7.79
N TYR A 96 6.33 20.79 8.01
CA TYR A 96 6.37 21.40 9.35
C TYR A 96 4.97 21.56 9.97
N ILE A 97 3.91 21.80 9.18
CA ILE A 97 2.53 21.79 9.68
C ILE A 97 2.18 20.41 10.26
N ASN A 98 2.56 19.32 9.58
CA ASN A 98 2.23 17.96 10.02
C ASN A 98 2.94 17.52 11.31
N VAL A 99 4.02 18.20 11.69
CA VAL A 99 4.75 17.98 12.95
C VAL A 99 4.54 19.10 13.98
N ASP A 100 3.48 19.91 13.81
CA ASP A 100 3.09 21.02 14.69
C ASP A 100 4.14 22.14 14.86
N GLU A 101 5.13 22.23 13.96
CA GLU A 101 6.12 23.31 13.94
C GLU A 101 5.60 24.55 13.18
N PHE A 102 4.41 25.04 13.56
CA PHE A 102 3.67 26.07 12.82
C PHE A 102 4.43 27.39 12.65
N GLY A 103 5.29 27.74 13.61
CA GLY A 103 6.15 28.92 13.53
C GLY A 103 7.16 28.81 12.38
N LYS A 104 7.84 27.66 12.25
CA LYS A 104 8.75 27.40 11.13
C LYS A 104 8.00 27.32 9.82
N ALA A 105 6.85 26.62 9.80
CA ALA A 105 5.98 26.52 8.64
C ALA A 105 5.60 27.92 8.11
N ARG A 106 5.12 28.81 8.99
CA ARG A 106 4.74 30.19 8.62
C ARG A 106 5.91 30.94 7.99
N SER A 107 7.10 30.85 8.57
CA SER A 107 8.29 31.54 8.07
C SER A 107 8.69 31.06 6.67
N VAL A 108 8.80 29.74 6.46
CA VAL A 108 9.21 29.20 5.15
C VAL A 108 8.14 29.37 4.08
N LEU A 109 6.85 29.29 4.43
CA LEU A 109 5.74 29.51 3.50
C LEU A 109 5.61 30.97 3.08
N ALA A 110 5.93 31.92 3.97
CA ALA A 110 5.99 33.34 3.61
C ALA A 110 7.12 33.61 2.60
N ILE A 111 8.28 32.97 2.76
CA ILE A 111 9.38 33.04 1.78
C ILE A 111 8.93 32.42 0.45
N ALA A 112 8.30 31.23 0.49
CA ALA A 112 7.77 30.55 -0.70
C ALA A 112 6.83 31.46 -1.50
N LEU A 113 5.89 32.10 -0.81
CA LEU A 113 4.94 33.00 -1.41
C LEU A 113 5.62 34.23 -2.03
N ALA A 114 6.46 34.92 -1.27
CA ALA A 114 7.12 36.14 -1.76
C ALA A 114 8.01 35.85 -2.98
N THR A 115 8.73 34.72 -2.98
CA THR A 115 9.54 34.31 -4.13
C THR A 115 8.67 33.94 -5.34
N ALA A 116 7.57 33.20 -5.13
CA ALA A 116 6.65 32.85 -6.20
C ALA A 116 5.96 34.06 -6.84
N GLU A 117 5.56 35.05 -6.04
CA GLU A 117 4.97 36.30 -6.52
C GLU A 117 5.95 37.10 -7.37
N LYS A 118 7.22 37.23 -6.93
CA LYS A 118 8.23 37.92 -7.73
C LYS A 118 8.54 37.20 -9.05
N LEU A 119 8.63 35.87 -9.04
CA LEU A 119 8.80 35.07 -10.27
C LEU A 119 7.61 35.23 -11.22
N LEU A 120 6.40 35.37 -10.68
CA LEU A 120 5.20 35.64 -11.46
C LEU A 120 5.25 37.03 -12.11
N ASP A 121 5.65 38.06 -11.37
CA ASP A 121 5.78 39.43 -11.88
C ASP A 121 6.83 39.52 -13.01
N GLU A 122 7.97 38.85 -12.84
CA GLU A 122 9.00 38.75 -13.87
C GLU A 122 8.51 37.98 -15.11
N ALA A 123 7.77 36.89 -14.91
CA ALA A 123 7.23 36.11 -16.01
C ALA A 123 6.16 36.88 -16.80
N ASN A 124 5.34 37.67 -16.13
CA ASN A 124 4.33 38.54 -16.75
C ASN A 124 4.97 39.70 -17.53
N SER A 125 6.19 40.10 -17.18
CA SER A 125 6.93 41.17 -17.85
C SER A 125 7.65 40.73 -19.14
N LYS A 126 7.71 39.42 -19.42
CA LYS A 126 8.38 38.85 -20.60
C LYS A 126 7.34 38.37 -21.63
N ASP A 127 7.31 38.98 -22.81
CA ASP A 127 6.34 38.64 -23.86
C ASP A 127 6.48 37.19 -24.34
N GLY A 128 5.48 36.36 -24.04
CA GLY A 128 5.18 35.09 -24.71
C GLY A 128 5.93 33.83 -24.30
N GLU A 129 7.20 33.92 -23.89
CA GLU A 129 7.94 32.75 -23.39
C GLU A 129 7.69 32.47 -21.89
N GLY A 130 7.17 33.46 -21.15
CA GLY A 130 6.96 33.37 -19.70
C GLY A 130 5.68 32.65 -19.26
N LEU A 131 4.77 32.23 -20.15
CA LEU A 131 3.43 31.80 -19.75
C LEU A 131 3.41 30.53 -18.89
N LEU A 132 4.22 29.51 -19.22
CA LEU A 132 4.33 28.30 -18.41
C LEU A 132 4.97 28.59 -17.05
N LEU A 133 5.99 29.47 -17.02
CA LEU A 133 6.62 29.92 -15.79
C LEU A 133 5.62 30.70 -14.92
N ALA A 134 4.86 31.62 -15.51
CA ALA A 134 3.81 32.38 -14.83
C ALA A 134 2.74 31.45 -14.26
N LEU A 135 2.26 30.47 -15.04
CA LEU A 135 1.30 29.48 -14.57
C LEU A 135 1.86 28.67 -13.40
N SER A 136 3.10 28.19 -13.51
CA SER A 136 3.76 27.40 -12.47
C SER A 136 4.03 28.21 -11.21
N ALA A 137 4.49 29.46 -11.35
CA ALA A 137 4.71 30.39 -10.24
C ALA A 137 3.38 30.74 -9.54
N LYS A 138 2.33 31.04 -10.31
CA LYS A 138 0.98 31.30 -9.78
C LYS A 138 0.43 30.08 -9.04
N ALA A 139 0.67 28.88 -9.55
CA ALA A 139 0.28 27.63 -8.92
C ALA A 139 1.02 27.41 -7.58
N GLN A 140 2.34 27.61 -7.55
CA GLN A 140 3.11 27.51 -6.31
C GLN A 140 2.74 28.58 -5.29
N ALA A 141 2.48 29.82 -5.71
CA ALA A 141 1.98 30.88 -4.86
C ALA A 141 0.60 30.51 -4.27
N CYS A 142 -0.35 30.03 -5.09
CA CYS A 142 -1.65 29.56 -4.63
C CYS A 142 -1.53 28.46 -3.56
N ARG A 143 -0.61 27.50 -3.79
CA ARG A 143 -0.27 26.47 -2.81
C ARG A 143 0.27 27.07 -1.51
N ALA A 144 1.27 27.96 -1.59
CA ALA A 144 1.92 28.61 -0.46
C ALA A 144 0.94 29.45 0.37
N ILE A 145 0.13 30.30 -0.27
CA ILE A 145 -0.91 31.13 0.37
C ILE A 145 -1.83 30.25 1.23
N GLY A 146 -2.34 29.16 0.66
CA GLY A 146 -3.27 28.31 1.40
C GLY A 146 -2.67 27.56 2.57
N ASN A 147 -1.39 27.18 2.47
CA ASN A 147 -0.68 26.56 3.58
C ASN A 147 -0.28 27.60 4.63
N LEU A 148 0.02 28.85 4.22
CA LEU A 148 0.28 29.95 5.13
C LEU A 148 -0.97 30.30 5.94
N GLY A 149 -2.13 30.39 5.29
CA GLY A 149 -3.42 30.57 5.96
C GLY A 149 -3.72 29.44 6.94
N LEU A 150 -3.44 28.18 6.56
CA LEU A 150 -3.57 27.04 7.48
C LEU A 150 -2.60 27.16 8.67
N ALA A 151 -1.33 27.49 8.46
CA ALA A 151 -0.36 27.69 9.54
C ALA A 151 -0.80 28.80 10.50
N LYS A 152 -1.31 29.93 9.99
CA LYS A 152 -1.89 31.02 10.80
C LYS A 152 -3.11 30.55 11.61
N TYR A 153 -4.01 29.78 11.00
CA TYR A 153 -5.13 29.15 11.68
C TYR A 153 -4.66 28.28 12.86
N HIS A 154 -3.64 27.44 12.65
CA HIS A 154 -3.09 26.61 13.70
C HIS A 154 -2.48 27.43 14.83
N ILE A 155 -1.66 28.43 14.51
CA ILE A 155 -1.06 29.30 15.54
C ILE A 155 -2.18 29.98 16.34
N ALA A 156 -3.25 30.47 15.70
CA ALA A 156 -4.36 31.11 16.38
C ALA A 156 -5.19 30.18 17.27
N THR A 157 -5.25 28.88 16.94
CA THR A 157 -6.04 27.89 17.69
C THR A 157 -5.23 27.16 18.76
N THR A 158 -3.89 27.18 18.69
CA THR A 158 -2.99 26.59 19.70
C THR A 158 -2.37 27.62 20.62
N THR A 159 -2.13 28.85 20.14
CA THR A 159 -1.56 29.97 20.91
C THR A 159 -2.58 31.11 20.97
N PRO A 160 -3.33 31.28 22.08
CA PRO A 160 -4.48 32.19 22.13
C PRO A 160 -4.16 33.68 22.05
N VAL A 161 -2.88 34.07 22.04
CA VAL A 161 -2.45 35.46 21.89
C VAL A 161 -2.79 35.94 20.47
N ARG A 162 -3.55 37.03 20.35
CA ARG A 162 -4.00 37.61 19.06
C ARG A 162 -4.80 36.63 18.18
N ARG A 163 -5.56 35.71 18.78
CA ARG A 163 -6.41 34.73 18.05
C ARG A 163 -7.29 35.36 16.96
N LYS A 164 -8.09 36.38 17.29
CA LYS A 164 -9.03 37.00 16.32
C LYS A 164 -8.31 37.67 15.13
N PRO A 165 -7.33 38.57 15.33
CA PRO A 165 -6.57 39.15 14.23
C PRO A 165 -5.91 38.11 13.32
N MET A 166 -5.28 37.09 13.90
CA MET A 166 -4.58 36.06 13.13
C MET A 166 -5.53 35.13 12.37
N LEU A 167 -6.73 34.86 12.89
CA LEU A 167 -7.78 34.17 12.15
C LEU A 167 -8.28 35.00 10.95
N ARG A 168 -8.35 36.34 11.07
CA ARG A 168 -8.69 37.20 9.93
C ARG A 168 -7.60 37.19 8.87
N GLU A 169 -6.34 37.29 9.25
CA GLU A 169 -5.23 37.13 8.30
C GLU A 169 -5.23 35.76 7.61
N ALA A 170 -5.62 34.70 8.33
CA ALA A 170 -5.78 33.37 7.74
C ALA A 170 -6.93 33.32 6.72
N ILE A 171 -8.05 34.00 7.01
CA ILE A 171 -9.19 34.12 6.11
C ILE A 171 -8.77 34.89 4.85
N ASP A 172 -8.11 36.03 4.98
CA ASP A 172 -7.64 36.84 3.85
C ASP A 172 -6.73 36.02 2.92
N ASP A 173 -5.78 35.25 3.50
CA ASP A 173 -4.94 34.33 2.73
C ASP A 173 -5.79 33.27 2.02
N LEU A 174 -6.74 32.63 2.71
CA LEU A 174 -7.53 31.55 2.14
C LEU A 174 -8.53 32.02 1.06
N GLU A 175 -9.09 33.22 1.20
CA GLU A 175 -9.90 33.87 0.16
C GLU A 175 -9.03 34.20 -1.06
N LYS A 176 -7.81 34.72 -0.84
CA LYS A 176 -6.83 34.93 -1.91
C LYS A 176 -6.49 33.61 -2.61
N ARG A 177 -6.31 32.50 -1.88
CA ARG A 177 -6.11 31.16 -2.47
C ARG A 177 -7.26 30.75 -3.38
N VAL A 178 -8.51 30.90 -2.93
CA VAL A 178 -9.70 30.53 -3.72
C VAL A 178 -9.73 31.35 -5.02
N SER A 179 -9.57 32.68 -4.91
CA SER A 179 -9.51 33.57 -6.06
C SER A 179 -8.37 33.24 -7.03
N TRP A 180 -7.19 32.86 -6.52
CA TRP A 180 -6.06 32.47 -7.36
C TRP A 180 -6.29 31.14 -8.07
N ALA A 181 -6.89 30.17 -7.40
CA ALA A 181 -7.25 28.88 -8.01
C ALA A 181 -8.28 29.07 -9.13
N GLU A 182 -9.33 29.86 -8.89
CA GLU A 182 -10.32 30.23 -9.92
C GLU A 182 -9.66 30.99 -11.08
N GLY A 183 -8.72 31.90 -10.77
CA GLY A 183 -7.94 32.61 -11.77
C GLY A 183 -6.99 31.73 -12.57
N ILE A 184 -6.57 30.56 -12.06
CA ILE A 184 -5.84 29.55 -12.86
C ILE A 184 -6.82 28.83 -13.79
N GLN A 185 -8.00 28.44 -13.31
CA GLN A 185 -9.02 27.78 -14.13
C GLN A 185 -9.45 28.67 -15.30
N LEU A 186 -9.71 29.95 -15.05
CA LEU A 186 -10.05 30.92 -16.10
C LEU A 186 -8.96 31.07 -17.16
N LEU A 187 -7.68 31.09 -16.75
CA LEU A 187 -6.55 31.12 -17.69
C LEU A 187 -6.48 29.86 -18.56
N LEU A 188 -6.85 28.70 -18.01
CA LEU A 188 -6.87 27.41 -18.73
C LEU A 188 -8.08 27.24 -19.64
N ASP A 189 -9.15 28.01 -19.42
CA ASP A 189 -10.35 28.02 -20.28
C ASP A 189 -10.24 29.02 -21.44
N ASP A 190 -9.33 29.99 -21.36
CA ASP A 190 -9.02 30.90 -22.45
C ASP A 190 -8.31 30.18 -23.61
N LYS A 191 -9.05 29.97 -24.71
CA LYS A 191 -8.57 29.29 -25.92
C LYS A 191 -7.34 29.96 -26.54
N PHE A 192 -7.19 31.28 -26.42
CA PHE A 192 -6.06 32.00 -27.00
C PHE A 192 -4.79 31.75 -26.19
N GLN A 193 -4.87 31.82 -24.86
CA GLN A 193 -3.74 31.51 -23.98
C GLN A 193 -3.38 30.03 -24.03
N MET A 194 -4.37 29.13 -24.13
CA MET A 194 -4.13 27.70 -24.29
C MET A 194 -3.42 27.32 -25.60
N ARG A 195 -3.65 28.05 -26.70
CA ARG A 195 -2.88 27.85 -27.94
C ARG A 195 -1.39 28.20 -27.76
N ARG A 196 -1.06 29.14 -26.87
CA ARG A 196 0.33 29.53 -26.56
C ARG A 196 1.04 28.52 -25.65
N LEU A 197 0.30 27.73 -24.85
CA LEU A 197 0.84 26.68 -23.96
C LEU A 197 1.32 25.40 -24.69
N LEU A 198 1.47 25.44 -26.03
CA LEU A 198 1.98 24.35 -26.88
C LEU A 198 1.30 22.99 -26.61
N GLY A 199 0.06 22.80 -27.09
CA GLY A 199 -0.53 21.50 -27.47
C GLY A 199 -0.57 20.34 -26.45
N SER A 200 -0.02 20.49 -25.26
CA SER A 200 0.13 19.43 -24.26
C SER A 200 -1.16 19.33 -23.43
N ARG A 201 -1.97 18.33 -23.79
CA ARG A 201 -3.17 17.94 -23.03
C ARG A 201 -2.84 17.69 -21.55
N ASP A 202 -1.67 17.11 -21.28
CA ASP A 202 -1.20 16.75 -19.94
C ASP A 202 -1.01 17.97 -19.01
N ILE A 203 -0.42 19.06 -19.51
CA ILE A 203 -0.22 20.28 -18.70
C ILE A 203 -1.57 20.88 -18.27
N ARG A 204 -2.54 20.92 -19.20
CA ARG A 204 -3.88 21.44 -18.91
C ARG A 204 -4.56 20.59 -17.86
N GLU A 205 -4.58 19.27 -18.04
CA GLU A 205 -5.22 18.33 -17.12
C GLU A 205 -4.59 18.43 -15.72
N LYS A 206 -3.26 18.49 -15.64
CA LYS A 206 -2.52 18.69 -14.37
C LYS A 206 -2.94 19.96 -13.64
N TYR A 207 -2.86 21.13 -14.28
CA TYR A 207 -3.17 22.39 -13.60
C TYR A 207 -4.67 22.57 -13.33
N GLN A 208 -5.53 22.01 -14.17
CA GLN A 208 -6.98 21.99 -13.93
C GLN A 208 -7.31 21.18 -12.67
N PHE A 209 -6.70 20.00 -12.53
CA PHE A 209 -6.83 19.16 -11.33
C PHE A 209 -6.33 19.90 -10.09
N LEU A 210 -5.11 20.45 -10.14
CA LEU A 210 -4.51 21.17 -9.02
C LEU A 210 -5.36 22.38 -8.59
N ALA A 211 -5.81 23.20 -9.53
CA ALA A 211 -6.62 24.36 -9.23
C ALA A 211 -7.97 23.96 -8.62
N SER A 212 -8.62 22.92 -9.13
CA SER A 212 -9.85 22.38 -8.57
C SER A 212 -9.66 21.93 -7.10
N VAL A 213 -8.64 21.11 -6.84
CA VAL A 213 -8.33 20.62 -5.48
C VAL A 213 -7.97 21.78 -4.55
N TRP A 214 -7.18 22.76 -5.01
CA TRP A 214 -6.79 23.89 -4.17
C TRP A 214 -7.95 24.82 -3.84
N ARG A 215 -8.86 25.03 -4.78
CA ARG A 215 -10.10 25.77 -4.54
C ARG A 215 -10.95 25.06 -3.50
N ILE A 216 -11.18 23.75 -3.66
CA ILE A 216 -11.95 22.91 -2.72
C ILE A 216 -11.36 23.00 -1.31
N LEU A 217 -10.04 22.78 -1.17
CA LEU A 217 -9.34 22.87 0.11
C LEU A 217 -9.36 24.29 0.70
N GLY A 218 -9.34 25.33 -0.14
CA GLY A 218 -9.47 26.72 0.28
C GLY A 218 -10.81 26.97 0.97
N LEU A 219 -11.92 26.60 0.32
CA LEU A 219 -13.27 26.70 0.88
C LEU A 219 -13.41 25.87 2.17
N GLY A 220 -12.85 24.66 2.18
CA GLY A 220 -12.82 23.80 3.37
C GLY A 220 -12.07 24.43 4.55
N ARG A 221 -10.93 25.09 4.31
CA ARG A 221 -10.16 25.77 5.37
C ARG A 221 -10.80 27.09 5.80
N LEU A 222 -11.50 27.80 4.92
CA LEU A 222 -12.33 28.96 5.31
C LEU A 222 -13.43 28.52 6.29
N THR A 223 -14.04 27.37 6.04
CA THR A 223 -15.01 26.75 6.95
C THR A 223 -14.44 26.59 8.36
N LEU A 224 -13.20 26.11 8.48
CA LEU A 224 -12.51 25.99 9.78
C LEU A 224 -12.26 27.34 10.45
N CYS A 225 -11.81 28.35 9.69
CA CYS A 225 -11.51 29.67 10.23
C CYS A 225 -12.76 30.37 10.76
N TYR A 226 -13.84 30.42 9.97
CA TYR A 226 -15.12 30.98 10.39
C TYR A 226 -15.73 30.20 11.57
N THR A 227 -15.59 28.87 11.57
CA THR A 227 -15.98 28.04 12.73
C THR A 227 -15.20 28.45 13.99
N ALA A 228 -13.89 28.68 13.87
CA ALA A 228 -13.05 29.10 14.99
C ALA A 228 -13.31 30.55 15.45
N LEU A 229 -13.88 31.40 14.59
CA LEU A 229 -14.36 32.74 14.96
C LEU A 229 -15.73 32.72 15.64
N GLY A 230 -16.51 31.64 15.49
CA GLY A 230 -17.90 31.54 15.94
C GLY A 230 -18.90 32.12 14.94
N GLU A 231 -18.47 32.38 13.71
CA GLU A 231 -19.28 32.91 12.62
C GLU A 231 -19.93 31.74 11.86
N HIS A 232 -20.96 31.16 12.50
CA HIS A 232 -21.55 29.89 12.07
C HIS A 232 -22.20 29.94 10.68
N GLU A 233 -22.84 31.06 10.31
CA GLU A 233 -23.51 31.20 9.02
C GLU A 233 -22.51 31.13 7.86
N GLN A 234 -21.45 31.93 7.92
CA GLN A 234 -20.35 31.92 6.96
C GLN A 234 -19.68 30.55 6.91
N ALA A 235 -19.40 29.94 8.06
CA ALA A 235 -18.80 28.61 8.12
C ALA A 235 -19.67 27.57 7.37
N LEU A 236 -20.98 27.57 7.57
CA LEU A 236 -21.90 26.67 6.89
C LEU A 236 -22.01 26.95 5.39
N GLN A 237 -21.98 28.22 4.99
CA GLN A 237 -21.99 28.63 3.58
C GLN A 237 -20.75 28.10 2.84
N TYR A 238 -19.55 28.37 3.37
CA TYR A 238 -18.30 27.87 2.79
C TYR A 238 -18.22 26.34 2.82
N GLY A 239 -18.67 25.71 3.91
CA GLY A 239 -18.65 24.26 4.05
C GLY A 239 -19.53 23.55 3.03
N ARG A 240 -20.72 24.10 2.76
CA ARG A 240 -21.62 23.60 1.71
C ARG A 240 -20.99 23.76 0.33
N ALA A 241 -20.48 24.94 0.01
CA ALA A 241 -19.82 25.20 -1.27
C ALA A 241 -18.61 24.27 -1.49
N ALA A 242 -17.85 23.98 -0.43
CA ALA A 242 -16.74 23.05 -0.47
C ALA A 242 -17.20 21.62 -0.79
N VAL A 243 -18.24 21.11 -0.11
CA VAL A 243 -18.79 19.77 -0.34
C VAL A 243 -19.37 19.63 -1.75
N GLU A 244 -20.12 20.63 -2.22
CA GLU A 244 -20.65 20.68 -3.59
C GLU A 244 -19.51 20.60 -4.61
N SER A 245 -18.45 21.36 -4.41
CA SER A 245 -17.27 21.34 -5.28
C SER A 245 -16.52 20.00 -5.21
N ALA A 246 -16.39 19.41 -4.02
CA ALA A 246 -15.70 18.14 -3.82
C ALA A 246 -16.46 16.94 -4.42
N SER A 247 -17.79 17.04 -4.57
CA SER A 247 -18.61 15.95 -5.15
C SER A 247 -18.18 15.54 -6.56
N GLN A 248 -17.55 16.45 -7.30
CA GLN A 248 -17.03 16.22 -8.65
C GLN A 248 -15.55 15.78 -8.66
N SER A 249 -14.89 15.76 -7.50
CA SER A 249 -13.49 15.36 -7.39
C SER A 249 -13.34 13.85 -7.49
N THR A 250 -12.30 13.39 -8.20
CA THR A 250 -11.90 11.99 -8.25
C THR A 250 -11.10 11.55 -7.03
N ASP A 251 -10.60 12.49 -6.21
CA ASP A 251 -9.80 12.19 -5.02
C ASP A 251 -10.68 11.88 -3.79
N PRO A 252 -10.77 10.61 -3.35
CA PRO A 252 -11.61 10.22 -2.22
C PRO A 252 -11.14 10.84 -0.90
N VAL A 253 -9.85 11.16 -0.74
CA VAL A 253 -9.29 11.77 0.48
C VAL A 253 -9.79 13.21 0.61
N THR A 254 -9.67 13.99 -0.47
CA THR A 254 -10.23 15.35 -0.52
C THR A 254 -11.72 15.34 -0.17
N ARG A 255 -12.51 14.43 -0.75
CA ARG A 255 -13.94 14.32 -0.41
C ARG A 255 -14.18 14.04 1.07
N GLY A 256 -13.45 13.07 1.64
CA GLY A 256 -13.55 12.71 3.07
C GLY A 256 -13.17 13.85 4.03
N VAL A 257 -12.09 14.59 3.75
CA VAL A 257 -11.63 15.73 4.55
C VAL A 257 -12.62 16.91 4.46
N ILE A 258 -13.18 17.19 3.28
CA ILE A 258 -14.12 18.31 3.11
C ILE A 258 -15.46 18.03 3.79
N ARG A 259 -15.95 16.78 3.71
CA ARG A 259 -17.09 16.34 4.54
C ARG A 259 -16.79 16.50 6.03
N PHE A 260 -15.56 16.23 6.44
CA PHE A 260 -15.15 16.45 7.82
C PHE A 260 -15.31 17.92 8.22
N TYR A 261 -14.73 18.85 7.46
CA TYR A 261 -14.80 20.29 7.75
C TYR A 261 -16.23 20.83 7.80
N TYR A 262 -17.08 20.42 6.85
CA TYR A 262 -18.48 20.84 6.89
C TYR A 262 -19.23 20.25 8.08
N GLY A 263 -19.03 18.97 8.39
CA GLY A 263 -19.58 18.34 9.60
C GLY A 263 -19.09 19.02 10.89
N PHE A 264 -17.84 19.48 10.92
CA PHE A 264 -17.28 20.22 12.05
C PHE A 264 -17.95 21.58 12.25
N ALA A 265 -18.25 22.31 11.17
CA ALA A 265 -19.02 23.55 11.23
C ALA A 265 -20.47 23.30 11.68
N LEU A 266 -21.12 22.24 11.18
CA LEU A 266 -22.45 21.82 11.59
C LEU A 266 -22.50 21.50 13.09
N LEU A 267 -21.51 20.78 13.60
CA LEU A 267 -21.40 20.48 15.03
C LEU A 267 -21.26 21.78 15.84
N ALA A 268 -20.38 22.69 15.41
CA ALA A 268 -20.18 23.97 16.08
C ALA A 268 -21.43 24.86 16.08
N ALA A 269 -22.27 24.75 15.05
CA ALA A 269 -23.57 25.42 14.94
C ALA A 269 -24.71 24.70 15.71
N GLY A 270 -24.40 23.67 16.52
CA GLY A 270 -25.40 22.96 17.32
C GLY A 270 -26.23 21.95 16.53
N LEU A 271 -25.73 21.42 15.41
CA LEU A 271 -26.44 20.48 14.54
C LEU A 271 -25.73 19.10 14.48
N PRO A 272 -25.64 18.36 15.59
CA PRO A 272 -24.84 17.12 15.68
C PRO A 272 -25.32 16.02 14.73
N ASP A 273 -26.62 15.84 14.53
CA ASP A 273 -27.14 14.80 13.62
C ASP A 273 -26.76 15.06 12.16
N ARG A 274 -26.70 16.33 11.77
CA ARG A 274 -26.26 16.73 10.42
C ARG A 274 -24.75 16.52 10.28
N ALA A 275 -23.98 16.82 11.32
CA ALA A 275 -22.54 16.55 11.35
C ALA A 275 -22.25 15.05 11.20
N LEU A 276 -22.95 14.20 11.96
CA LEU A 276 -22.83 12.75 11.89
C LEU A 276 -23.12 12.23 10.48
N ARG A 277 -24.19 12.69 9.83
CA ARG A 277 -24.52 12.30 8.44
C ARG A 277 -23.41 12.64 7.45
N GLN A 278 -22.72 13.77 7.62
CA GLN A 278 -21.59 14.13 6.75
C GLN A 278 -20.40 13.20 6.99
N TRP A 279 -20.06 12.93 8.24
CA TRP A 279 -18.92 12.09 8.60
C TRP A 279 -19.12 10.60 8.29
N GLU A 280 -20.37 10.15 8.33
CA GLU A 280 -20.77 8.77 8.03
C GLU A 280 -21.11 8.51 6.56
N TYR A 281 -21.12 9.54 5.72
CA TYR A 281 -21.48 9.42 4.31
C TYR A 281 -20.62 8.36 3.61
N SER A 282 -21.27 7.44 2.90
CA SER A 282 -20.60 6.43 2.08
C SER A 282 -21.54 5.93 0.97
N THR A 283 -20.96 5.67 -0.20
CA THR A 283 -21.60 5.05 -1.37
C THR A 283 -20.64 4.05 -1.99
N ASP A 284 -21.09 3.21 -2.92
CA ASP A 284 -20.21 2.26 -3.63
C ASP A 284 -19.05 2.96 -4.36
N SER A 285 -19.25 4.22 -4.78
CA SER A 285 -18.26 5.09 -5.41
C SER A 285 -17.46 5.96 -4.43
N ASP A 286 -17.80 5.95 -3.14
CA ASP A 286 -17.19 6.78 -2.10
C ASP A 286 -17.13 6.04 -0.76
N LEU A 287 -16.10 5.19 -0.64
CA LEU A 287 -15.85 4.37 0.54
C LEU A 287 -14.90 5.05 1.55
N CYS A 288 -14.29 6.20 1.20
CA CYS A 288 -13.39 6.92 2.09
C CYS A 288 -14.19 7.77 3.08
N SER A 289 -14.38 7.24 4.30
CA SER A 289 -15.00 7.99 5.39
C SER A 289 -14.13 9.17 5.83
N SER A 290 -14.73 10.16 6.49
CA SER A 290 -13.97 11.26 7.10
C SER A 290 -12.93 10.78 8.11
N VAL A 291 -13.19 9.68 8.83
CA VAL A 291 -12.22 9.09 9.77
C VAL A 291 -11.01 8.56 9.02
N ILE A 292 -11.23 7.78 7.94
CA ILE A 292 -10.14 7.24 7.11
C ILE A 292 -9.31 8.38 6.52
N ALA A 293 -9.96 9.39 5.93
CA ALA A 293 -9.26 10.50 5.29
C ALA A 293 -8.34 11.27 6.27
N LEU A 294 -8.76 11.47 7.52
CA LEU A 294 -7.91 12.09 8.56
C LEU A 294 -6.75 11.19 8.99
N CYS A 295 -6.94 9.87 8.99
CA CYS A 295 -5.91 8.90 9.35
C CYS A 295 -4.87 8.67 8.24
N GLN A 296 -5.16 8.99 6.98
CA GLN A 296 -4.19 8.89 5.88
C GLN A 296 -3.05 9.92 5.97
N GLU A 297 -3.28 11.06 6.61
CA GLU A 297 -2.25 12.05 6.94
C GLU A 297 -2.35 12.40 8.43
N PRO A 298 -1.98 11.48 9.35
CA PRO A 298 -2.24 11.68 10.76
C PRO A 298 -1.36 12.81 11.32
N SER A 299 -1.99 13.70 12.06
CA SER A 299 -1.38 14.84 12.74
C SER A 299 -2.05 15.04 14.10
N GLU A 300 -1.48 15.87 14.96
CA GLU A 300 -2.11 16.21 16.24
C GLU A 300 -3.43 16.98 16.06
N GLU A 301 -3.54 17.77 14.98
CA GLU A 301 -4.83 18.35 14.57
C GLU A 301 -5.85 17.27 14.28
N HIS A 302 -5.53 16.33 13.39
CA HIS A 302 -6.44 15.25 13.04
C HIS A 302 -6.78 14.41 14.27
N CYS A 303 -5.84 14.19 15.19
CA CYS A 303 -6.11 13.55 16.47
C CYS A 303 -7.15 14.33 17.32
N ARG A 304 -7.09 15.68 17.36
CA ARG A 304 -8.12 16.49 18.04
C ARG A 304 -9.49 16.34 17.37
N TYR A 305 -9.52 16.25 16.04
CA TYR A 305 -10.75 16.03 15.27
C TYR A 305 -11.36 14.64 15.48
N LEU A 306 -10.54 13.59 15.40
CA LEU A 306 -10.95 12.21 15.65
C LEU A 306 -11.55 12.05 17.05
N ARG A 307 -10.98 12.70 18.08
CA ARG A 307 -11.57 12.70 19.43
C ARG A 307 -12.98 13.32 19.48
N LYS A 308 -13.26 14.34 18.66
CA LYS A 308 -14.60 14.93 18.55
C LYS A 308 -15.57 14.01 17.81
N MET A 309 -15.11 13.35 16.74
CA MET A 309 -15.90 12.38 15.99
C MET A 309 -16.29 11.18 16.86
N ARG A 310 -15.34 10.65 17.66
CA ARG A 310 -15.58 9.60 18.65
C ARG A 310 -16.67 9.97 19.66
N LYS A 311 -16.66 11.22 20.18
CA LYS A 311 -17.71 11.70 21.11
C LYS A 311 -19.12 11.68 20.51
N LEU A 312 -19.24 11.81 19.18
CA LEU A 312 -20.52 11.66 18.46
C LEU A 312 -20.79 10.23 17.98
N LYS A 313 -20.01 9.24 18.42
CA LYS A 313 -20.15 7.82 18.05
C LYS A 313 -20.08 7.58 16.54
N VAL A 314 -19.23 8.32 15.83
CA VAL A 314 -18.90 8.01 14.42
C VAL A 314 -18.21 6.65 14.36
N ARG A 315 -18.46 5.87 13.29
CA ARG A 315 -17.78 4.59 13.05
C ARG A 315 -16.34 4.75 12.55
N PHE A 316 -15.41 4.03 13.17
CA PHE A 316 -13.98 3.96 12.88
C PHE A 316 -13.60 2.66 12.15
N ASP A 317 -14.38 1.59 12.27
CA ASP A 317 -14.10 0.27 11.70
C ASP A 317 -14.63 0.09 10.25
N ARG A 318 -14.46 1.10 9.41
CA ARG A 318 -14.85 1.02 7.99
C ARG A 318 -13.64 0.77 7.10
N HIS A 319 -13.87 0.08 5.99
CA HIS A 319 -12.89 -0.15 4.95
C HIS A 319 -13.10 0.84 3.80
N ASP A 320 -12.00 1.32 3.22
CA ASP A 320 -12.05 2.10 1.99
C ASP A 320 -12.04 1.20 0.72
N GLY A 321 -11.91 1.83 -0.45
CA GLY A 321 -11.91 1.14 -1.74
C GLY A 321 -10.72 0.20 -1.97
N VAL A 322 -9.60 0.37 -1.24
CA VAL A 322 -8.45 -0.53 -1.29
C VAL A 322 -8.44 -1.53 -0.13
N GLY A 323 -9.40 -1.41 0.79
CA GLY A 323 -9.61 -2.31 1.90
C GLY A 323 -8.78 -2.02 3.13
N TYR A 324 -8.33 -0.77 3.31
CA TYR A 324 -7.73 -0.30 4.55
C TYR A 324 -8.77 0.41 5.43
N THR A 325 -8.57 0.27 6.73
CA THR A 325 -9.31 0.97 7.78
C THR A 325 -8.55 2.19 8.27
N ALA A 326 -9.22 3.03 9.06
CA ALA A 326 -8.56 4.13 9.76
C ALA A 326 -7.40 3.65 10.65
N LEU A 327 -7.54 2.47 11.27
CA LEU A 327 -6.52 1.88 12.13
C LEU A 327 -5.29 1.48 11.32
N ASP A 328 -5.50 0.90 10.13
CA ASP A 328 -4.40 0.52 9.24
C ASP A 328 -3.55 1.75 8.87
N TYR A 329 -4.19 2.85 8.47
CA TYR A 329 -3.46 4.08 8.13
C TYR A 329 -2.74 4.69 9.33
N ALA A 330 -3.35 4.69 10.51
CA ALA A 330 -2.70 5.18 11.73
C ALA A 330 -1.47 4.33 12.10
N VAL A 331 -1.53 3.01 11.93
CA VAL A 331 -0.42 2.09 12.17
C VAL A 331 0.67 2.23 11.11
N LEU A 332 0.30 2.34 9.83
CA LEU A 332 1.23 2.56 8.72
C LEU A 332 2.07 3.81 8.93
N ALA A 333 1.46 4.91 9.38
CA ALA A 333 2.15 6.15 9.70
C ALA A 333 2.90 6.15 11.05
N ASP A 334 2.84 5.05 11.81
CA ASP A 334 3.45 4.90 13.14
C ASP A 334 3.02 5.99 14.16
N HIS A 335 1.81 6.53 14.01
CA HIS A 335 1.34 7.66 14.82
C HIS A 335 0.61 7.19 16.08
N ALA A 336 1.36 6.95 17.17
CA ALA A 336 0.86 6.39 18.43
C ALA A 336 -0.44 7.02 18.98
N ASN A 337 -0.55 8.35 18.96
CA ASN A 337 -1.76 9.04 19.41
C ASN A 337 -2.98 8.74 18.53
N CYS A 338 -2.80 8.72 17.21
CA CYS A 338 -3.85 8.41 16.25
C CYS A 338 -4.30 6.96 16.43
N ILE A 339 -3.36 6.02 16.54
CA ILE A 339 -3.63 4.60 16.84
C ILE A 339 -4.49 4.50 18.10
N SER A 340 -4.07 5.13 19.21
CA SER A 340 -4.81 5.07 20.48
C SER A 340 -6.23 5.63 20.39
N ILE A 341 -6.46 6.70 19.61
CA ILE A 341 -7.79 7.29 19.44
C ILE A 341 -8.68 6.37 18.59
N VAL A 342 -8.14 5.85 17.49
CA VAL A 342 -8.88 4.96 16.58
C VAL A 342 -9.22 3.64 17.27
N THR A 343 -8.26 3.01 17.95
CA THR A 343 -8.49 1.81 18.76
C THR A 343 -9.59 2.01 19.80
N ARG A 344 -9.61 3.17 20.48
CA ARG A 344 -10.69 3.51 21.41
C ARG A 344 -12.03 3.77 20.72
N GLY A 345 -12.04 4.37 19.53
CA GLY A 345 -13.27 4.52 18.74
C GLY A 345 -13.87 3.16 18.36
N ILE A 346 -13.04 2.23 17.90
CA ILE A 346 -13.44 0.84 17.62
C ILE A 346 -13.95 0.15 18.89
N ARG A 347 -13.27 0.37 20.04
CA ARG A 347 -13.72 -0.18 21.33
C ARG A 347 -15.12 0.31 21.71
N ASP A 348 -15.41 1.60 21.55
CA ASP A 348 -16.72 2.19 21.86
C ASP A 348 -17.84 1.60 20.95
N GLU A 349 -17.52 1.32 19.68
CA GLU A 349 -18.44 0.65 18.76
C GLU A 349 -18.73 -0.79 19.22
N LEU A 350 -17.69 -1.52 19.63
CA LEU A 350 -17.82 -2.90 20.09
C LEU A 350 -18.53 -2.97 21.45
N ASP A 351 -18.32 -2.03 22.37
CA ASP A 351 -19.11 -1.91 23.61
C ASP A 351 -20.60 -1.76 23.32
N SER A 352 -20.94 -1.04 22.24
CA SER A 352 -22.34 -0.87 21.84
C SER A 352 -22.94 -2.14 21.22
N LEU A 353 -22.11 -3.00 20.61
CA LEU A 353 -22.53 -4.28 20.03
C LEU A 353 -22.56 -5.42 21.05
N TYR A 354 -21.68 -5.38 22.04
CA TYR A 354 -21.47 -6.40 23.06
C TYR A 354 -21.54 -5.81 24.48
N PRO A 355 -22.69 -5.23 24.90
CA PRO A 355 -22.79 -4.45 26.14
C PRO A 355 -22.47 -5.26 27.40
N ASP A 356 -22.71 -6.58 27.38
CA ASP A 356 -22.49 -7.47 28.53
C ASP A 356 -21.28 -8.41 28.34
N ALA A 357 -20.46 -8.19 27.30
CA ALA A 357 -19.33 -9.05 26.96
C ALA A 357 -18.04 -8.25 26.71
N GLU A 358 -17.59 -7.55 27.76
CA GLU A 358 -16.36 -6.73 27.76
C GLU A 358 -15.15 -7.51 27.22
N ALA A 359 -14.99 -8.77 27.67
CA ALA A 359 -13.90 -9.63 27.23
C ALA A 359 -13.92 -9.94 25.72
N GLU A 360 -15.11 -10.07 25.11
CA GLU A 360 -15.21 -10.29 23.67
C GLU A 360 -14.84 -9.03 22.89
N ALA A 361 -15.28 -7.87 23.37
CA ALA A 361 -14.95 -6.62 22.72
C ALA A 361 -13.45 -6.28 22.83
N ASP A 362 -12.81 -6.54 23.98
CA ASP A 362 -11.35 -6.44 24.14
C ASP A 362 -10.61 -7.40 23.20
N ARG A 363 -11.10 -8.63 23.08
CA ARG A 363 -10.55 -9.63 22.16
C ARG A 363 -10.63 -9.16 20.70
N GLN A 364 -11.77 -8.64 20.27
CA GLN A 364 -11.97 -8.12 18.92
C GLN A 364 -11.07 -6.91 18.62
N VAL A 365 -10.89 -6.00 19.58
CA VAL A 365 -9.93 -4.89 19.45
C VAL A 365 -8.51 -5.41 19.29
N ALA A 366 -8.09 -6.37 20.12
CA ALA A 366 -6.76 -6.95 20.05
C ALA A 366 -6.50 -7.61 18.68
N ILE A 367 -7.48 -8.34 18.14
CA ILE A 367 -7.42 -8.93 16.80
C ILE A 367 -7.21 -7.84 15.75
N LYS A 368 -8.01 -6.78 15.76
CA LYS A 368 -7.92 -5.68 14.76
C LYS A 368 -6.58 -4.94 14.82
N VAL A 369 -6.05 -4.71 16.02
CA VAL A 369 -4.72 -4.10 16.20
C VAL A 369 -3.63 -5.02 15.66
N ALA A 370 -3.68 -6.31 15.99
CA ALA A 370 -2.74 -7.30 15.49
C ALA A 370 -2.80 -7.42 13.95
N GLU A 371 -3.99 -7.38 13.36
CA GLU A 371 -4.18 -7.33 11.91
C GLU A 371 -3.54 -6.08 11.30
N ALA A 372 -3.81 -4.89 11.82
CA ALA A 372 -3.25 -3.65 11.28
C ALA A 372 -1.72 -3.63 11.31
N HIS A 373 -1.11 -4.13 12.39
CA HIS A 373 0.35 -4.31 12.47
C HIS A 373 0.85 -5.33 11.44
N ARG A 374 0.16 -6.47 11.29
CA ARG A 374 0.49 -7.47 10.28
C ARG A 374 0.44 -6.88 8.87
N ARG A 375 -0.60 -6.09 8.56
CA ARG A 375 -0.74 -5.39 7.26
C ARG A 375 0.39 -4.41 7.01
N LYS A 376 0.83 -3.65 8.02
CA LYS A 376 2.03 -2.80 7.93
C LYS A 376 3.27 -3.61 7.57
N GLN A 377 3.52 -4.70 8.29
CA GLN A 377 4.70 -5.52 8.05
C GLN A 377 4.66 -6.23 6.68
N TYR A 378 3.47 -6.66 6.23
CA TYR A 378 3.29 -7.12 4.86
C TYR A 378 3.59 -6.04 3.83
N ARG A 379 3.08 -4.83 4.03
CA ARG A 379 3.34 -3.72 3.11
C ARG A 379 4.85 -3.45 3.05
N GLU A 380 5.53 -3.41 4.19
CA GLU A 380 6.98 -3.24 4.29
C GLU A 380 7.75 -4.29 3.49
N ILE A 381 7.53 -5.59 3.75
CA ILE A 381 8.26 -6.66 3.06
C ILE A 381 7.81 -6.80 1.61
N LEU A 382 6.52 -6.89 1.35
CA LEU A 382 6.00 -7.26 0.04
C LEU A 382 6.04 -6.08 -0.94
N GLN A 383 5.52 -4.92 -0.53
CA GLN A 383 5.40 -3.75 -1.41
C GLN A 383 6.69 -2.94 -1.47
N LEU A 384 7.39 -2.73 -0.35
CA LEU A 384 8.59 -1.88 -0.34
C LEU A 384 9.88 -2.67 -0.61
N THR A 385 9.87 -3.99 -0.42
CA THR A 385 11.08 -4.82 -0.59
C THR A 385 10.95 -5.85 -1.71
N PHE A 386 9.97 -6.75 -1.72
CA PHE A 386 9.90 -7.79 -2.75
C PHE A 386 9.57 -7.21 -4.13
N ARG A 387 8.63 -6.27 -4.20
CA ARG A 387 8.27 -5.62 -5.45
C ARG A 387 9.45 -4.91 -6.10
N THR A 388 10.43 -4.46 -5.31
CA THR A 388 11.68 -3.84 -5.81
C THR A 388 12.53 -4.83 -6.59
N ILE A 389 12.76 -6.00 -5.99
CA ILE A 389 13.52 -7.11 -6.58
C ILE A 389 12.78 -7.69 -7.80
N LEU A 390 11.46 -7.90 -7.69
CA LEU A 390 10.63 -8.49 -8.76
C LEU A 390 10.57 -7.64 -10.03
N ALA A 391 10.54 -6.31 -9.89
CA ALA A 391 10.41 -5.42 -11.04
C ALA A 391 11.63 -5.43 -11.96
N ILE A 392 12.79 -5.88 -11.47
CA ILE A 392 14.01 -5.96 -12.27
C ILE A 392 13.83 -7.03 -13.36
N PRO A 393 14.00 -6.69 -14.65
CA PRO A 393 13.77 -7.62 -15.75
C PRO A 393 14.59 -8.91 -15.61
N SER A 394 13.94 -10.04 -15.89
CA SER A 394 14.62 -11.33 -16.05
C SER A 394 15.46 -11.31 -17.33
N VAL A 395 16.79 -11.29 -17.20
CA VAL A 395 17.68 -11.74 -18.28
C VAL A 395 17.67 -13.28 -18.23
N PRO A 396 17.58 -14.00 -19.37
CA PRO A 396 17.44 -15.46 -19.38
C PRO A 396 18.46 -16.23 -18.53
N GLU A 397 19.67 -15.67 -18.38
CA GLU A 397 20.77 -16.24 -17.60
C GLU A 397 20.68 -15.98 -16.09
N ARG A 398 19.71 -15.16 -15.61
CA ARG A 398 19.62 -14.69 -14.20
C ARG A 398 18.23 -14.74 -13.56
N SER A 399 17.23 -15.38 -14.16
CA SER A 399 15.87 -15.45 -13.56
C SER A 399 15.85 -16.12 -12.18
N GLU A 400 16.66 -17.17 -11.99
CA GLU A 400 16.81 -17.88 -10.70
C GLU A 400 17.50 -17.05 -9.62
N SER A 401 18.32 -16.07 -10.03
CA SER A 401 19.02 -15.15 -9.13
C SER A 401 18.06 -14.21 -8.40
N ARG A 402 16.92 -13.83 -9.01
CA ARG A 402 15.95 -12.91 -8.39
C ARG A 402 15.14 -13.56 -7.27
N ILE A 403 14.71 -14.79 -7.48
CA ILE A 403 14.01 -15.54 -6.42
C ILE A 403 14.96 -15.81 -5.25
N LEU A 404 16.24 -16.06 -5.51
CA LEU A 404 17.25 -16.17 -4.46
C LEU A 404 17.42 -14.85 -3.69
N GLU A 405 17.51 -13.72 -4.40
CA GLU A 405 17.59 -12.39 -3.78
C GLU A 405 16.38 -12.10 -2.87
N LEU A 406 15.16 -12.47 -3.29
CA LEU A 406 13.96 -12.38 -2.45
C LEU A 406 14.09 -13.20 -1.15
N ARG A 407 14.64 -14.42 -1.23
CA ARG A 407 14.83 -15.30 -0.06
C ARG A 407 15.88 -14.74 0.89
N LEU A 408 17.00 -14.27 0.36
CA LEU A 408 18.05 -13.63 1.16
C LEU A 408 17.51 -12.39 1.86
N GLN A 409 16.77 -11.56 1.14
CA GLN A 409 16.18 -10.37 1.71
C GLN A 409 15.11 -10.71 2.76
N TYR A 410 14.26 -11.71 2.53
CA TYR A 410 13.30 -12.17 3.54
C TYR A 410 14.00 -12.64 4.81
N ALA A 411 15.05 -13.45 4.68
CA ALA A 411 15.85 -13.91 5.82
C ALA A 411 16.49 -12.73 6.54
N HIS A 412 16.99 -11.73 5.80
CA HIS A 412 17.55 -10.51 6.36
C HIS A 412 16.51 -9.71 7.16
N GLU A 413 15.33 -9.46 6.61
CA GLU A 413 14.22 -8.77 7.29
C GLU A 413 13.84 -9.45 8.60
N LEU A 414 13.70 -10.78 8.61
CA LEU A 414 13.37 -11.53 9.84
C LEU A 414 14.53 -11.57 10.85
N SER A 415 15.79 -11.50 10.39
CA SER A 415 16.94 -11.49 11.29
C SER A 415 17.17 -10.14 11.96
N THR A 416 16.85 -9.04 11.26
CA THR A 416 17.10 -7.67 11.71
C THR A 416 15.92 -7.04 12.43
N ASP A 417 14.69 -7.48 12.16
CA ASP A 417 13.48 -6.95 12.77
C ASP A 417 12.77 -8.01 13.62
N LEU A 418 12.79 -7.80 14.94
CA LEU A 418 12.13 -8.70 15.90
C LEU A 418 10.61 -8.76 15.67
N ARG A 419 9.96 -7.66 15.29
CA ARG A 419 8.50 -7.63 15.09
C ARG A 419 8.10 -8.47 13.88
N LYS A 420 8.87 -8.41 12.79
CA LYS A 420 8.65 -9.25 11.59
C LYS A 420 8.83 -10.73 11.93
N ARG A 421 9.86 -11.07 12.71
CA ARG A 421 10.14 -12.45 13.16
C ARG A 421 9.08 -13.02 14.09
N GLU A 422 8.43 -12.18 14.89
CA GLU A 422 7.29 -12.60 15.74
C GLU A 422 6.02 -12.82 14.92
N LEU A 423 5.88 -12.18 13.75
CA LEU A 423 4.68 -12.24 12.91
C LEU A 423 4.77 -13.24 11.76
N PHE A 424 5.97 -13.51 11.24
CA PHE A 424 6.17 -14.36 10.06
C PHE A 424 7.18 -15.48 10.34
N ASP A 425 6.85 -16.69 9.94
CA ASP A 425 7.79 -17.82 10.05
C ASP A 425 8.89 -17.75 8.97
N LYS A 426 10.02 -18.38 9.27
CA LYS A 426 11.14 -18.54 8.34
C LYS A 426 10.71 -19.35 7.12
N PHE A 427 11.30 -19.06 5.97
CA PHE A 427 11.12 -19.86 4.77
C PHE A 427 11.87 -21.20 4.92
N ARG A 428 11.14 -22.31 4.90
CA ARG A 428 11.65 -23.68 5.08
C ARG A 428 11.24 -24.54 3.89
N PHE A 429 12.12 -25.42 3.45
CA PHE A 429 11.85 -26.33 2.35
C PHE A 429 12.64 -27.63 2.54
N ILE A 430 12.21 -28.70 1.88
CA ILE A 430 12.88 -30.01 1.89
C ILE A 430 13.28 -30.40 0.47
N SER A 431 14.35 -31.19 0.30
CA SER A 431 14.72 -31.67 -1.03
C SER A 431 13.68 -32.66 -1.55
N TYR A 432 13.50 -32.68 -2.87
CA TYR A 432 12.59 -33.64 -3.50
C TYR A 432 12.96 -35.09 -3.19
N SER A 433 14.26 -35.41 -3.20
CA SER A 433 14.76 -36.74 -2.80
C SER A 433 14.36 -37.15 -1.38
N THR A 434 14.41 -36.20 -0.43
CA THR A 434 14.01 -36.45 0.96
C THR A 434 12.50 -36.59 1.08
N PHE A 435 11.74 -35.79 0.35
CA PHE A 435 10.28 -35.90 0.30
C PHE A 435 9.84 -37.26 -0.25
N GLU A 436 10.44 -37.72 -1.35
CA GLU A 436 10.14 -39.03 -1.93
C GLU A 436 10.45 -40.19 -0.97
N SER A 437 11.54 -40.09 -0.19
CA SER A 437 11.89 -41.14 0.76
C SER A 437 10.95 -41.22 1.96
N MET A 438 10.11 -40.20 2.20
CA MET A 438 9.10 -40.24 3.28
C MET A 438 7.97 -41.22 2.97
N GLY A 439 7.66 -41.48 1.69
CA GLY A 439 6.63 -42.43 1.27
C GLY A 439 5.18 -42.01 1.54
N SER A 440 4.96 -40.91 2.24
CA SER A 440 3.64 -40.32 2.55
C SER A 440 3.79 -38.85 2.97
N LEU A 441 2.67 -38.11 2.98
CA LEU A 441 2.66 -36.78 3.59
C LEU A 441 2.75 -36.91 5.13
N PRO A 442 3.64 -36.16 5.81
CA PRO A 442 3.77 -36.21 7.26
C PRO A 442 2.43 -35.97 7.97
N ASP A 443 2.08 -36.81 8.95
CA ASP A 443 0.90 -36.55 9.80
C ASP A 443 1.30 -35.55 10.89
N PRO A 444 0.71 -34.35 10.93
CA PRO A 444 1.07 -33.36 11.94
C PRO A 444 0.70 -33.80 13.36
N ASN A 445 -0.08 -34.87 13.54
CA ASN A 445 -0.39 -35.45 14.85
C ASN A 445 0.62 -36.54 15.28
N ASN A 446 1.50 -36.96 14.37
CA ASN A 446 2.52 -37.97 14.65
C ASN A 446 3.85 -37.29 14.99
N THR A 447 4.30 -37.46 16.24
CA THR A 447 5.52 -36.82 16.75
C THR A 447 6.77 -37.29 16.01
N ASP A 448 6.82 -38.57 15.59
CA ASP A 448 7.97 -39.13 14.90
C ASP A 448 8.07 -38.61 13.45
N ASP A 449 6.93 -38.49 12.76
CA ASP A 449 6.86 -37.90 11.42
C ASP A 449 7.33 -36.45 11.44
N MET A 450 6.83 -35.66 12.39
CA MET A 450 7.20 -34.25 12.53
C MET A 450 8.64 -34.05 13.01
N ALA A 451 9.16 -34.93 13.88
CA ALA A 451 10.56 -34.90 14.29
C ALA A 451 11.49 -35.19 13.10
N THR A 452 11.16 -36.20 12.29
CA THR A 452 11.90 -36.56 11.07
C THR A 452 11.86 -35.43 10.05
N LEU A 453 10.68 -34.83 9.82
CA LEU A 453 10.49 -33.68 8.96
C LEU A 453 11.34 -32.48 9.42
N HIS A 454 11.29 -32.14 10.71
CA HIS A 454 12.09 -31.05 11.27
C HIS A 454 13.59 -31.30 11.20
N GLN A 455 14.04 -32.54 11.43
CA GLN A 455 15.45 -32.91 11.29
C GLN A 455 15.92 -32.72 9.84
N ASN A 456 15.09 -33.13 8.86
CA ASN A 456 15.39 -32.97 7.44
C ASN A 456 15.41 -31.49 7.01
N ILE A 457 14.54 -30.66 7.58
CA ILE A 457 14.55 -29.21 7.34
C ILE A 457 15.81 -28.57 7.93
N ARG A 458 16.20 -28.94 9.16
CA ARG A 458 17.42 -28.43 9.80
C ARG A 458 18.67 -28.87 9.06
N SER A 459 18.76 -30.14 8.68
CA SER A 459 19.91 -30.67 7.93
C SER A 459 20.06 -30.02 6.55
N ALA A 460 18.96 -29.59 5.93
CA ALA A 460 19.00 -28.78 4.72
C ALA A 460 19.44 -27.33 4.98
N ALA A 461 19.08 -26.75 6.12
CA ALA A 461 19.43 -25.39 6.53
C ALA A 461 20.88 -25.24 7.05
N ASP A 462 21.45 -26.29 7.64
CA ASP A 462 22.79 -26.32 8.23
C ASP A 462 23.90 -26.68 7.22
N LYS A 463 23.55 -26.94 5.95
CA LYS A 463 24.54 -27.13 4.89
C LYS A 463 25.29 -25.81 4.65
N PRO A 464 26.64 -25.79 4.64
CA PRO A 464 27.41 -24.60 4.29
C PRO A 464 26.94 -24.01 2.96
N GLU A 465 26.93 -22.68 2.82
CA GLU A 465 26.54 -21.98 1.57
C GLU A 465 27.24 -22.52 0.31
N ALA A 466 28.43 -23.11 0.45
CA ALA A 466 29.19 -23.76 -0.62
C ALA A 466 28.65 -25.15 -1.06
N GLN A 467 27.65 -25.72 -0.37
CA GLN A 467 27.08 -27.07 -0.61
C GLN A 467 25.59 -27.08 -0.96
N LEU A 468 24.90 -25.95 -0.84
CA LEU A 468 23.61 -25.78 -1.50
C LEU A 468 23.89 -25.63 -3.00
N THR A 469 23.18 -26.37 -3.86
CA THR A 469 23.13 -26.06 -5.30
C THR A 469 22.91 -24.55 -5.42
N ALA A 470 23.73 -23.85 -6.21
CA ALA A 470 23.85 -22.39 -6.16
C ALA A 470 22.50 -21.64 -6.21
N HIS A 471 21.43 -22.27 -6.72
CA HIS A 471 20.06 -21.75 -6.74
C HIS A 471 19.02 -22.89 -6.53
N PRO A 472 18.44 -23.08 -5.32
CA PRO A 472 17.41 -24.12 -5.13
C PRO A 472 16.11 -23.77 -5.86
N TYR A 473 15.55 -24.72 -6.62
CA TYR A 473 14.26 -24.57 -7.31
C TYR A 473 13.11 -25.03 -6.42
N VAL A 474 12.41 -24.09 -5.80
CA VAL A 474 11.38 -24.40 -4.80
C VAL A 474 9.99 -24.41 -5.42
N VAL A 475 9.27 -25.53 -5.24
CA VAL A 475 7.89 -25.72 -5.64
C VAL A 475 6.96 -25.50 -4.45
N PHE A 476 5.95 -24.65 -4.64
CA PHE A 476 4.81 -24.49 -3.74
C PHE A 476 3.65 -25.35 -4.25
N PHE A 477 3.12 -26.25 -3.42
CA PHE A 477 1.89 -26.97 -3.74
C PHE A 477 0.70 -26.29 -3.08
N SER A 478 -0.31 -25.95 -3.88
CA SER A 478 -1.63 -25.62 -3.35
C SER A 478 -2.57 -26.79 -3.59
N TYR A 479 -3.15 -27.29 -2.51
CA TYR A 479 -3.93 -28.51 -2.49
C TYR A 479 -4.92 -28.50 -1.33
N GLU A 480 -5.81 -29.48 -1.33
CA GLU A 480 -6.76 -29.71 -0.24
C GLU A 480 -6.28 -30.81 0.68
N TRP A 481 -6.49 -30.60 1.98
CA TRP A 481 -6.39 -31.62 3.01
C TRP A 481 -7.54 -32.62 2.87
N ARG A 482 -7.23 -33.84 2.41
CA ARG A 482 -8.23 -34.87 2.07
C ARG A 482 -8.63 -35.79 3.21
N GLY A 483 -7.87 -35.82 4.30
CA GLY A 483 -8.12 -36.72 5.42
C GLY A 483 -9.23 -36.30 6.38
N ARG A 484 -10.24 -35.54 5.91
CA ARG A 484 -11.37 -35.12 6.74
C ARG A 484 -12.30 -36.29 7.04
N LYS A 485 -12.34 -36.71 8.30
CA LYS A 485 -13.30 -37.72 8.82
C LYS A 485 -14.09 -37.11 9.97
N VAL A 486 -15.42 -37.27 9.95
CA VAL A 486 -16.31 -36.73 10.99
C VAL A 486 -15.88 -37.25 12.36
N GLY A 487 -15.57 -36.34 13.29
CA GLY A 487 -15.11 -36.69 14.64
C GLY A 487 -13.61 -36.98 14.77
N GLN A 488 -12.81 -36.76 13.73
CA GLN A 488 -11.34 -36.88 13.76
C GLN A 488 -10.67 -35.56 13.36
N VAL A 489 -9.38 -35.43 13.71
CA VAL A 489 -8.54 -34.30 13.30
C VAL A 489 -8.25 -34.40 11.81
N ASP A 490 -8.36 -33.28 11.08
CA ASP A 490 -8.05 -33.19 9.65
C ASP A 490 -6.61 -33.66 9.38
N LYS A 491 -6.44 -34.50 8.35
CA LYS A 491 -5.11 -34.91 7.86
C LYS A 491 -4.83 -34.33 6.46
N PRO A 492 -3.55 -34.06 6.14
CA PRO A 492 -3.18 -33.49 4.83
C PRO A 492 -3.51 -34.42 3.66
N ASP A 493 -3.56 -35.74 3.89
CA ASP A 493 -3.87 -36.73 2.86
C ASP A 493 -4.90 -37.75 3.32
N ASP A 494 -5.42 -38.53 2.37
CA ASP A 494 -6.27 -39.69 2.62
C ASP A 494 -5.45 -40.98 2.83
N ASP A 495 -6.14 -42.06 3.25
CA ASP A 495 -5.50 -43.36 3.53
C ASP A 495 -4.83 -44.00 2.29
N HIS A 496 -5.01 -43.43 1.09
CA HIS A 496 -4.42 -43.90 -0.18
C HIS A 496 -3.23 -43.03 -0.64
N ASN A 497 -2.78 -42.07 0.18
CA ASN A 497 -1.69 -41.13 -0.15
C ASN A 497 -1.96 -40.39 -1.46
N THR A 498 -3.20 -39.99 -1.69
CA THR A 498 -3.62 -39.40 -2.97
C THR A 498 -2.90 -38.11 -3.30
N GLN A 499 -2.79 -37.17 -2.37
CA GLN A 499 -2.10 -35.91 -2.61
C GLN A 499 -0.60 -36.11 -2.73
N TYR A 500 0.00 -36.95 -1.88
CA TYR A 500 1.41 -37.33 -1.95
C TYR A 500 1.78 -37.86 -3.35
N ASN A 501 1.03 -38.84 -3.85
CA ASN A 501 1.26 -39.43 -5.17
C ASN A 501 1.07 -38.42 -6.31
N ARG A 502 0.10 -37.51 -6.19
CA ARG A 502 -0.09 -36.41 -7.15
C ARG A 502 1.06 -35.42 -7.15
N MET A 503 1.63 -35.09 -5.98
CA MET A 503 2.80 -34.22 -5.87
C MET A 503 4.02 -34.85 -6.55
N LEU A 504 4.28 -36.14 -6.32
CA LEU A 504 5.36 -36.87 -7.01
C LEU A 504 5.17 -36.85 -8.54
N ASP A 505 4.00 -37.24 -9.02
CA ASP A 505 3.68 -37.25 -10.47
C ASP A 505 3.83 -35.85 -11.10
N ALA A 506 3.45 -34.80 -10.38
CA ALA A 506 3.61 -33.42 -10.84
C ALA A 506 5.08 -33.00 -10.96
N ILE A 507 5.94 -33.34 -9.99
CA ILE A 507 7.38 -33.03 -10.03
C ILE A 507 8.06 -33.80 -11.16
N GLU A 508 7.76 -35.09 -11.32
CA GLU A 508 8.31 -35.89 -12.42
C GLU A 508 7.98 -35.29 -13.78
N LYS A 509 6.76 -34.75 -13.95
CA LYS A 509 6.38 -34.05 -15.18
C LYS A 509 7.09 -32.71 -15.35
N LEU A 510 7.31 -31.98 -14.26
CA LEU A 510 8.07 -30.74 -14.28
C LEU A 510 9.50 -30.99 -14.77
N LEU A 511 10.19 -32.00 -14.20
CA LEU A 511 11.53 -32.42 -14.59
C LEU A 511 11.58 -32.84 -16.07
N ARG A 512 10.63 -33.66 -16.53
CA ARG A 512 10.54 -34.10 -17.94
C ARG A 512 10.31 -32.95 -18.92
N LYS A 513 9.49 -31.95 -18.57
CA LYS A 513 9.22 -30.78 -19.42
C LYS A 513 10.40 -29.81 -19.49
N GLY A 514 11.12 -29.61 -18.39
CA GLY A 514 12.33 -28.78 -18.35
C GLY A 514 13.39 -29.25 -19.36
N ASN A 515 13.51 -30.57 -19.55
CA ASN A 515 14.49 -31.19 -20.45
C ASN A 515 14.15 -31.09 -21.94
N LYS A 516 12.91 -30.75 -22.32
CA LYS A 516 12.43 -30.80 -23.73
C LYS A 516 12.28 -29.45 -24.42
N ALA A 517 12.26 -28.33 -23.69
CA ALA A 517 11.75 -27.06 -24.22
C ALA A 517 12.81 -26.01 -24.64
N SER A 518 14.09 -26.14 -24.26
CA SER A 518 15.02 -24.99 -24.39
C SER A 518 16.44 -25.27 -24.90
N GLY A 519 16.91 -26.50 -25.07
CA GLY A 519 18.33 -26.74 -25.41
C GLY A 519 19.33 -26.20 -24.36
N ALA A 520 18.83 -25.71 -23.22
CA ALA A 520 19.58 -25.36 -22.02
C ALA A 520 19.57 -26.56 -21.05
N ALA A 521 20.53 -26.59 -20.11
CA ALA A 521 20.58 -27.59 -19.06
C ALA A 521 19.21 -27.64 -18.33
N GLY A 522 18.52 -28.77 -18.42
CA GLY A 522 17.22 -28.93 -17.79
C GLY A 522 17.34 -29.16 -16.29
N LEU A 523 16.23 -28.92 -15.58
CA LEU A 523 16.17 -28.98 -14.11
C LEU A 523 16.51 -30.39 -13.62
N SER A 524 17.53 -30.52 -12.79
CA SER A 524 17.93 -31.80 -12.20
C SER A 524 17.13 -32.09 -10.93
N ARG A 525 17.06 -33.38 -10.56
CA ARG A 525 16.32 -33.84 -9.37
C ARG A 525 16.87 -33.23 -8.08
N ASP A 526 18.19 -33.03 -8.01
CA ASP A 526 18.89 -32.54 -6.81
C ASP A 526 18.72 -31.03 -6.59
N GLU A 527 18.25 -30.30 -7.61
CA GLU A 527 17.96 -28.88 -7.54
C GLU A 527 16.52 -28.58 -7.10
N VAL A 528 15.64 -29.59 -7.06
CA VAL A 528 14.23 -29.40 -6.71
C VAL A 528 14.00 -29.53 -5.21
N PHE A 529 13.32 -28.53 -4.67
CA PHE A 529 12.90 -28.47 -3.29
C PHE A 529 11.40 -28.19 -3.21
N ILE A 530 10.79 -28.56 -2.09
CA ILE A 530 9.35 -28.43 -1.87
C ILE A 530 9.13 -27.62 -0.60
N TRP A 531 8.29 -26.59 -0.74
CA TRP A 531 7.66 -25.97 0.42
C TRP A 531 6.38 -26.73 0.73
N LEU A 532 6.26 -27.18 1.98
CA LEU A 532 5.10 -27.91 2.48
C LEU A 532 4.40 -27.08 3.54
N ASP A 533 3.09 -26.96 3.41
CA ASP A 533 2.19 -26.33 4.38
C ASP A 533 2.24 -27.06 5.72
N VAL A 534 2.22 -28.40 5.75
CA VAL A 534 2.29 -29.20 6.99
C VAL A 534 3.58 -28.96 7.77
N ALA A 535 4.66 -28.58 7.09
CA ALA A 535 5.96 -28.30 7.70
C ALA A 535 6.11 -26.86 8.22
N SER A 536 5.29 -25.94 7.69
CA SER A 536 5.49 -24.49 7.82
C SER A 536 4.31 -23.79 8.49
N ILE A 537 3.14 -24.42 8.46
CA ILE A 537 1.92 -24.05 9.13
C ILE A 537 1.59 -25.24 10.02
N ASP A 538 2.33 -25.37 11.11
CA ASP A 538 2.11 -26.46 12.07
C ASP A 538 0.74 -26.27 12.73
N GLN A 539 -0.27 -26.94 12.17
CA GLN A 539 -1.67 -26.82 12.57
C GLN A 539 -1.93 -27.39 13.97
N ASN A 540 -0.97 -28.16 14.50
CA ASN A 540 -1.07 -28.84 15.79
C ASN A 540 -0.10 -28.27 16.83
N ASN A 541 0.75 -27.31 16.45
CA ASN A 541 1.58 -26.58 17.39
C ASN A 541 0.69 -25.83 18.38
N ARG A 542 0.75 -26.23 19.65
CA ARG A 542 -0.01 -25.61 20.73
C ARG A 542 0.64 -24.33 21.27
N ASP A 543 1.85 -23.99 20.80
CA ASP A 543 2.49 -22.72 21.14
C ASP A 543 1.64 -21.57 20.59
N PRO A 544 1.19 -20.64 21.46
CA PRO A 544 0.37 -19.51 21.04
C PRO A 544 1.02 -18.74 19.88
N GLY A 545 0.27 -18.57 18.79
CA GLY A 545 0.69 -17.83 17.60
C GLY A 545 1.62 -18.59 16.64
N ALA A 546 2.00 -19.85 16.89
CA ALA A 546 2.85 -20.60 15.97
C ALA A 546 2.18 -20.88 14.62
N GLN A 547 0.93 -21.35 14.64
CA GLN A 547 0.11 -21.51 13.44
C GLN A 547 -0.11 -20.15 12.74
N ASP A 548 -0.40 -19.10 13.51
CA ASP A 548 -0.65 -17.76 12.97
C ASP A 548 0.55 -17.20 12.22
N ARG A 549 1.78 -17.46 12.68
CA ARG A 549 3.01 -17.06 11.97
C ARG A 549 3.15 -17.72 10.60
N GLY A 550 2.83 -19.01 10.52
CA GLY A 550 2.84 -19.76 9.26
C GLY A 550 1.79 -19.24 8.28
N VAL A 551 0.54 -19.08 8.75
CA VAL A 551 -0.56 -18.51 7.93
C VAL A 551 -0.22 -17.08 7.48
N SER A 552 0.39 -16.28 8.36
CA SER A 552 0.86 -14.92 8.02
C SER A 552 2.03 -14.93 7.04
N ALA A 553 2.90 -15.94 7.03
CA ALA A 553 4.00 -15.98 6.08
C ALA A 553 3.53 -16.35 4.66
N LEU A 554 2.36 -17.01 4.52
CA LEU A 554 1.90 -17.64 3.28
C LEU A 554 2.02 -16.77 2.00
N PRO A 555 1.58 -15.50 1.95
CA PRO A 555 1.71 -14.67 0.75
C PRO A 555 3.17 -14.32 0.43
N LEU A 556 3.99 -14.14 1.47
CA LEU A 556 5.41 -13.88 1.31
C LEU A 556 6.08 -15.14 0.77
N VAL A 557 5.79 -16.29 1.35
CA VAL A 557 6.28 -17.62 0.93
C VAL A 557 5.96 -17.89 -0.54
N ILE A 558 4.72 -17.66 -1.00
CA ILE A 558 4.35 -17.85 -2.41
C ILE A 558 5.27 -17.03 -3.34
N THR A 559 5.63 -15.82 -2.91
CA THR A 559 6.54 -14.94 -3.65
C THR A 559 7.98 -15.47 -3.68
N LEU A 560 8.39 -16.26 -2.68
CA LEU A 560 9.72 -16.88 -2.56
C LEU A 560 9.87 -18.20 -3.33
N CYS A 561 8.79 -18.77 -3.87
CA CYS A 561 8.80 -20.02 -4.63
C CYS A 561 8.99 -19.76 -6.13
N ASN A 562 9.66 -20.67 -6.84
CA ASN A 562 9.85 -20.57 -8.29
C ASN A 562 8.58 -20.94 -9.06
N THR A 563 7.88 -21.97 -8.60
CA THR A 563 6.67 -22.49 -9.23
C THR A 563 5.60 -22.80 -8.20
N MET A 564 4.36 -22.41 -8.49
CA MET A 564 3.18 -22.96 -7.84
C MET A 564 2.61 -24.09 -8.70
N ILE A 565 2.34 -25.24 -8.09
CA ILE A 565 1.55 -26.31 -8.69
C ILE A 565 0.24 -26.44 -7.91
N SER A 566 -0.87 -26.12 -8.59
CA SER A 566 -2.23 -26.30 -8.10
C SER A 566 -2.68 -27.73 -8.37
N LEU A 567 -2.98 -28.51 -7.32
CA LEU A 567 -3.53 -29.86 -7.45
C LEU A 567 -5.05 -29.77 -7.66
N VAL A 568 -5.46 -29.53 -8.90
CA VAL A 568 -6.85 -29.19 -9.24
C VAL A 568 -7.78 -30.41 -9.11
N ASP A 569 -8.90 -30.19 -8.46
CA ASP A 569 -10.09 -31.06 -8.43
C ASP A 569 -11.32 -30.23 -8.79
N ASP A 570 -12.50 -30.86 -8.81
CA ASP A 570 -13.76 -30.24 -9.24
C ASP A 570 -14.17 -29.02 -8.37
N SER A 571 -13.65 -28.93 -7.14
CA SER A 571 -13.98 -27.87 -6.18
C SER A 571 -12.85 -26.86 -5.95
N TYR A 572 -11.66 -27.06 -6.53
CA TYR A 572 -10.44 -26.34 -6.17
C TYR A 572 -10.59 -24.81 -6.20
N PHE A 573 -11.10 -24.25 -7.30
CA PHE A 573 -11.25 -22.81 -7.45
C PHE A 573 -12.46 -22.23 -6.72
N SER A 574 -13.32 -23.07 -6.15
CA SER A 574 -14.40 -22.63 -5.25
C SER A 574 -13.94 -22.53 -3.79
N ARG A 575 -12.72 -22.97 -3.46
CA ARG A 575 -12.15 -22.84 -2.10
C ARG A 575 -11.40 -21.51 -1.99
N ALA A 576 -11.76 -20.71 -0.99
CA ALA A 576 -11.27 -19.34 -0.89
C ALA A 576 -9.74 -19.23 -0.69
N TRP A 577 -9.14 -20.13 0.10
CA TRP A 577 -7.68 -20.20 0.27
C TRP A 577 -6.97 -20.55 -1.04
N CYS A 578 -7.36 -21.64 -1.71
CA CYS A 578 -6.80 -22.01 -3.01
C CYS A 578 -6.96 -20.89 -4.05
N ALA A 579 -8.12 -20.22 -4.06
CA ALA A 579 -8.41 -19.13 -4.99
C ALA A 579 -7.52 -17.90 -4.73
N VAL A 580 -7.28 -17.52 -3.47
CA VAL A 580 -6.42 -16.37 -3.15
C VAL A 580 -4.94 -16.67 -3.38
N GLU A 581 -4.47 -17.89 -3.11
CA GLU A 581 -3.11 -18.33 -3.45
C GLU A 581 -2.88 -18.30 -4.97
N ALA A 582 -3.85 -18.83 -5.73
CA ALA A 582 -3.83 -18.80 -7.18
C ALA A 582 -3.85 -17.36 -7.72
N LEU A 583 -4.64 -16.48 -7.12
CA LEU A 583 -4.69 -15.06 -7.47
C LEU A 583 -3.33 -14.39 -7.23
N LEU A 584 -2.72 -14.60 -6.07
CA LEU A 584 -1.39 -14.07 -5.73
C LEU A 584 -0.34 -14.52 -6.75
N MET A 585 -0.27 -15.82 -7.05
CA MET A 585 0.68 -16.34 -8.02
C MET A 585 0.40 -15.82 -9.44
N GLN A 586 -0.86 -15.74 -9.86
CA GLN A 586 -1.22 -15.20 -11.17
C GLN A 586 -0.80 -13.73 -11.32
N SER A 587 -0.89 -12.92 -10.25
CA SER A 587 -0.33 -11.56 -10.24
C SER A 587 1.19 -11.55 -10.41
N LEU A 588 1.91 -12.48 -9.77
CA LEU A 588 3.38 -12.58 -9.86
C LEU A 588 3.87 -12.97 -11.25
N LEU A 589 3.07 -13.70 -12.04
CA LEU A 589 3.44 -14.06 -13.43
C LEU A 589 3.76 -12.84 -14.30
N SER A 590 3.19 -11.67 -13.99
CA SER A 590 3.47 -10.41 -14.71
C SER A 590 4.93 -9.95 -14.61
N TYR A 591 5.69 -10.43 -13.62
CA TYR A 591 7.12 -10.14 -13.48
C TYR A 591 8.03 -11.08 -14.29
N GLY A 592 7.52 -12.25 -14.69
CA GLY A 592 8.26 -13.21 -15.51
C GLY A 592 9.25 -14.12 -14.76
N HIS A 593 9.31 -14.05 -13.43
CA HIS A 593 10.20 -14.90 -12.60
C HIS A 593 9.53 -16.18 -12.10
N HIS A 594 8.20 -16.24 -12.11
CA HIS A 594 7.40 -17.32 -11.53
C HIS A 594 6.69 -18.16 -12.59
N LYS A 595 6.30 -19.38 -12.23
CA LYS A 595 5.40 -20.23 -13.03
C LYS A 595 4.21 -20.69 -12.18
N HIS A 596 3.05 -20.82 -12.83
CA HIS A 596 1.87 -21.42 -12.24
C HIS A 596 1.41 -22.57 -13.14
N LEU A 597 1.41 -23.78 -12.59
CA LEU A 597 0.97 -25.01 -13.26
C LEU A 597 -0.23 -25.62 -12.53
N GLU A 598 -1.11 -26.27 -13.29
CA GLU A 598 -2.22 -27.07 -12.78
C GLU A 598 -1.93 -28.55 -13.03
N HIS A 599 -2.05 -29.37 -11.98
CA HIS A 599 -2.02 -30.83 -12.09
C HIS A 599 -3.44 -31.38 -12.09
N HIS A 600 -3.78 -32.07 -13.18
CA HIS A 600 -5.08 -32.72 -13.38
C HIS A 600 -4.91 -34.23 -13.44
N VAL A 601 -5.69 -34.96 -12.65
CA VAL A 601 -5.73 -36.43 -12.70
C VAL A 601 -6.50 -36.87 -13.94
N ARG A 602 -5.95 -37.78 -14.74
CA ARG A 602 -6.72 -38.45 -15.80
C ARG A 602 -7.71 -39.42 -15.14
N ARG A 603 -8.99 -39.36 -15.49
CA ARG A 603 -9.93 -40.44 -15.14
C ARG A 603 -9.87 -41.49 -16.24
N ASP A 604 -9.13 -42.57 -16.03
CA ASP A 604 -9.30 -43.82 -16.75
C ASP A 604 -10.50 -44.57 -16.17
N GLY A 605 -11.40 -45.05 -17.03
CA GLY A 605 -12.68 -45.67 -16.65
C GLY A 605 -12.58 -47.00 -15.90
N SER A 606 -11.42 -47.38 -15.38
CA SER A 606 -11.17 -48.69 -14.73
C SER A 606 -10.87 -48.62 -13.23
N GLY A 607 -10.88 -47.44 -12.59
CA GLY A 607 -10.98 -47.29 -11.13
C GLY A 607 -9.85 -47.83 -10.24
N GLU A 608 -8.88 -48.59 -10.76
CA GLU A 608 -7.95 -49.39 -9.93
C GLU A 608 -6.45 -49.01 -10.04
N ARG A 609 -6.08 -47.97 -10.80
CA ARG A 609 -4.71 -47.42 -10.76
C ARG A 609 -4.72 -45.89 -10.79
N PHE A 610 -3.80 -45.26 -10.07
CA PHE A 610 -3.51 -43.84 -10.22
C PHE A 610 -3.08 -43.58 -11.67
N ALA A 611 -3.99 -43.00 -12.46
CA ALA A 611 -3.70 -42.58 -13.82
C ALA A 611 -2.57 -41.55 -13.82
N GLU A 612 -1.69 -41.66 -14.80
CA GLU A 612 -0.69 -40.63 -15.07
C GLU A 612 -1.39 -39.28 -15.32
N GLY A 613 -1.09 -38.28 -14.48
CA GLY A 613 -1.71 -36.96 -14.55
C GLY A 613 -1.22 -36.12 -15.73
N SER A 614 -1.79 -34.93 -15.86
CA SER A 614 -1.33 -33.92 -16.82
C SER A 614 -0.97 -32.63 -16.10
N LEU A 615 0.09 -31.97 -16.57
CA LEU A 615 0.59 -30.71 -16.03
C LEU A 615 0.46 -29.63 -17.09
N SER A 616 -0.31 -28.57 -16.84
CA SER A 616 -0.58 -27.49 -17.80
C SER A 616 -0.39 -26.11 -17.18
N PRO A 617 0.06 -25.08 -17.92
CA PRO A 617 0.09 -23.71 -17.39
C PRO A 617 -1.29 -23.22 -16.96
N SER A 618 -1.39 -22.55 -15.81
CA SER A 618 -2.62 -21.90 -15.35
C SER A 618 -2.74 -20.49 -15.93
N ARG A 619 -3.94 -20.12 -16.42
CA ARG A 619 -4.29 -18.77 -16.87
C ARG A 619 -5.68 -18.40 -16.36
N ARG A 620 -5.76 -18.02 -15.09
CA ARG A 620 -7.06 -17.80 -14.40
C ARG A 620 -7.19 -16.45 -13.72
N LEU A 621 -6.25 -15.51 -13.94
CA LEU A 621 -6.26 -14.19 -13.30
C LEU A 621 -7.64 -13.52 -13.34
N GLU A 622 -8.27 -13.42 -14.51
CA GLU A 622 -9.58 -12.79 -14.70
C GLU A 622 -10.70 -13.47 -13.89
N GLN A 623 -10.67 -14.81 -13.78
CA GLN A 623 -11.68 -15.59 -13.06
C GLN A 623 -11.59 -15.43 -11.54
N LEU A 624 -10.47 -14.92 -11.02
CA LEU A 624 -10.15 -14.83 -9.61
C LEU A 624 -10.17 -13.39 -9.06
N GLN A 625 -10.47 -12.37 -9.90
CA GLN A 625 -10.46 -10.96 -9.46
C GLN A 625 -11.53 -10.62 -8.42
N ASP A 626 -12.57 -11.46 -8.31
CA ASP A 626 -13.71 -11.32 -7.41
C ASP A 626 -13.55 -12.05 -6.07
N VAL A 627 -12.40 -12.69 -5.79
CA VAL A 627 -12.14 -13.40 -4.51
C VAL A 627 -12.38 -12.52 -3.29
N ALA A 628 -12.09 -11.22 -3.38
CA ALA A 628 -12.30 -10.30 -2.26
C ALA A 628 -13.78 -9.94 -1.97
N THR A 629 -14.68 -10.21 -2.91
CA THR A 629 -16.06 -9.67 -2.88
C THR A 629 -17.14 -10.73 -3.04
N ASN A 630 -16.81 -11.93 -3.54
CA ASN A 630 -17.79 -12.97 -3.87
C ASN A 630 -17.81 -14.12 -2.86
N ASP A 631 -18.36 -13.85 -1.69
CA ASP A 631 -18.48 -14.81 -0.58
C ASP A 631 -19.31 -16.07 -0.90
N VAL A 632 -20.17 -16.01 -1.93
CA VAL A 632 -21.03 -17.13 -2.35
C VAL A 632 -20.25 -18.10 -3.24
N LYS A 633 -19.40 -17.58 -4.12
CA LYS A 633 -18.56 -18.38 -5.01
C LYS A 633 -17.40 -19.07 -4.29
N TYR A 634 -16.86 -18.43 -3.26
CA TYR A 634 -15.65 -18.90 -2.57
C TYR A 634 -15.95 -19.37 -1.15
N GLY A 635 -16.04 -20.69 -0.97
CA GLY A 635 -16.25 -21.34 0.31
C GLY A 635 -15.05 -21.19 1.25
N VAL A 636 -15.34 -20.91 2.53
CA VAL A 636 -14.34 -20.80 3.59
C VAL A 636 -14.65 -21.86 4.65
N THR A 637 -13.66 -22.66 5.04
CA THR A 637 -13.83 -23.69 6.09
C THR A 637 -14.02 -23.05 7.47
N LYS A 638 -13.23 -22.01 7.77
CA LYS A 638 -13.27 -21.26 9.02
C LYS A 638 -13.75 -19.83 8.77
N PRO A 639 -14.94 -19.41 9.23
CA PRO A 639 -15.47 -18.08 8.96
C PRO A 639 -14.50 -16.93 9.29
N GLU A 640 -13.68 -17.08 10.32
CA GLU A 640 -12.64 -16.14 10.75
C GLU A 640 -11.56 -15.87 9.68
N ASP A 641 -11.29 -16.82 8.78
CA ASP A 641 -10.28 -16.65 7.72
C ASP A 641 -10.70 -15.62 6.65
N ARG A 642 -11.98 -15.27 6.60
CA ARG A 642 -12.54 -14.42 5.54
C ARG A 642 -11.88 -13.03 5.50
N THR A 643 -11.55 -12.45 6.64
CA THR A 643 -10.86 -11.15 6.71
C THR A 643 -9.47 -11.23 6.10
N SER A 644 -8.71 -12.29 6.42
CA SER A 644 -7.40 -12.57 5.85
C SER A 644 -7.47 -12.77 4.35
N ILE A 645 -8.37 -13.61 3.86
CA ILE A 645 -8.55 -13.88 2.42
C ILE A 645 -8.86 -12.60 1.64
N ARG A 646 -9.80 -11.78 2.13
CA ARG A 646 -10.16 -10.51 1.47
C ARG A 646 -8.98 -9.55 1.45
N PHE A 647 -8.24 -9.44 2.54
CA PHE A 647 -7.04 -8.63 2.60
C PHE A 647 -6.03 -9.09 1.55
N LEU A 648 -5.70 -10.38 1.51
CA LEU A 648 -4.74 -10.94 0.56
C LEU A 648 -5.15 -10.76 -0.89
N ALA A 649 -6.44 -10.96 -1.20
CA ALA A 649 -6.96 -10.76 -2.55
C ALA A 649 -6.85 -9.28 -2.99
N ARG A 650 -6.99 -8.32 -2.07
CA ARG A 650 -6.75 -6.90 -2.36
C ARG A 650 -5.26 -6.60 -2.54
N GLN A 651 -4.39 -7.18 -1.71
CA GLN A 651 -2.94 -7.04 -1.87
C GLN A 651 -2.45 -7.63 -3.20
N ALA A 652 -3.03 -8.74 -3.66
CA ALA A 652 -2.71 -9.35 -4.94
C ALA A 652 -2.95 -8.40 -6.13
N LYS A 653 -3.94 -7.51 -6.05
CA LYS A 653 -4.20 -6.48 -7.07
C LYS A 653 -3.08 -5.44 -7.12
N LEU A 654 -2.48 -5.12 -5.98
CA LEU A 654 -1.35 -4.19 -5.89
C LEU A 654 -0.03 -4.82 -6.36
N LEU A 655 0.07 -6.15 -6.38
CA LEU A 655 1.24 -6.88 -6.85
C LEU A 655 1.37 -6.93 -8.37
N GLN A 656 0.32 -6.68 -9.15
CA GLN A 656 0.44 -6.77 -10.60
C GLN A 656 1.41 -5.71 -11.12
N LYS A 657 2.32 -6.10 -12.03
CA LYS A 657 3.17 -5.16 -12.76
C LYS A 657 2.26 -4.30 -13.65
N ILE A 658 2.23 -2.99 -13.39
CA ILE A 658 1.50 -1.99 -14.18
C ILE A 658 2.18 -1.80 -15.53
#